data_AF-A0A6I0EPQ5-F1
#
_entry.id   AF-A0A6I0EPQ5-F1
#
_cell.length_a   1.000
_cell.length_b   1.000
_cell.length_c   1.000
_cell.angle_alpha   90.00
_cell.angle_beta   90.00
_cell.angle_gamma   90.00
#
_symmetry.space_group_name_H-M   'P 1'
#
loop_
_entity.id
_entity.type
_entity.pdbx_description
1 polymer ?
#
loop_
_entity_poly.entity_id
_entity_poly.type
_entity_poly.pdbx_seq_one_letter_code
_entity_poly.pdbx_strand_id
1 'polypeptide(L)'
;MSSILQWGEQKVLELPGKELKSREKMIAEAIKQLKNQYPEWTDYAPHDPGITLLELFAQLQMEQQERIHAVVDENKPFYLDLLQFPPLPVRPAETEVIFATSAGTQVLPARCKIKAQDMIFETEDRLVILDNQLNFVLSESKKQHQILLQDSTIDWYRDWNIFGEQPEPGNALYLGFDNPFPKDIAIHMKWNFIEESAIKRNPIGEEDSFHPLVKLAWEYYGLEEGKKGWHRLEVVKDTTRDFLYSGFITLIHKGQQLPVEDNIFGSYSGYALRCLIVEGSYDLPPRVKRIYLNSVPILQKQTLVESRTFAREEIEDQQIELDSWLAYYGHKSLFVRHQKGWLEWQEGLQYITDYDKQQKICRIKLLKPLPVEAGAYDEALIKVVAWEKEVLRQRLTSSSAGWIHQHIHTELGNITDEDFSLMVAVEQTDGTLLWQDWHQVEKLQRATAEELCYELDGPSGTIIFGDNRRGSVPAKGKNNILITDCTLTRGSRGNIHSAQIEKIEEAQGDYEGIDVHHLVPATGGRDKESILQRESRMLKDLNTEYRAVGIEDYARIVTETPGLMIDTVKVLPLYRPGLKKYPEQKAENCVTVVIEPYSKTGQGKLSIAYKKNIYTHLEKYRPITTKIYVVEPLYVGLEIHGEIVIKANYSNARQEINQCIQKFISLTDKKEDCQVILNFGDLYGSIELLTCVSQVRHLGVEPVGYRISKTRTGDIAIPANSRFFVSKTDLTLVHSVQEW
;
A
#
# COMPACT_ATOMS: atom_id res chain seq x y z
N MET A 1 -26.94 24.49 6.89
CA MET A 1 -27.66 24.55 5.61
C MET A 1 -26.86 25.38 4.63
N SER A 2 -26.56 24.78 3.47
CA SER A 2 -26.08 25.38 2.21
C SER A 2 -24.78 26.20 2.22
N SER A 3 -23.64 25.51 2.08
CA SER A 3 -22.62 25.84 1.07
C SER A 3 -21.46 24.84 1.20
N ILE A 4 -21.33 23.89 0.26
CA ILE A 4 -20.11 23.13 -0.13
C ILE A 4 -20.59 22.04 -1.11
N LEU A 5 -19.83 21.84 -2.19
CA LEU A 5 -20.00 20.90 -3.32
C LEU A 5 -20.59 21.51 -4.61
N GLN A 6 -19.87 22.47 -5.20
CA GLN A 6 -19.68 22.45 -6.65
C GLN A 6 -18.52 21.50 -6.94
N TRP A 7 -18.82 20.20 -7.04
CA TRP A 7 -17.96 19.31 -7.81
C TRP A 7 -18.23 19.64 -9.27
N GLY A 8 -17.17 19.99 -10.00
CA GLY A 8 -17.24 20.13 -11.45
C GLY A 8 -17.88 18.89 -12.03
N GLU A 9 -18.86 19.10 -12.92
CA GLU A 9 -19.51 18.05 -13.69
C GLU A 9 -18.43 17.10 -14.21
N GLN A 10 -18.43 15.88 -13.67
CA GLN A 10 -17.61 14.79 -14.19
C GLN A 10 -18.00 14.67 -15.66
N LYS A 11 -17.08 15.04 -16.56
CA LYS A 11 -17.22 14.72 -17.97
C LYS A 11 -17.21 13.19 -18.09
N VAL A 12 -18.41 12.63 -18.10
CA VAL A 12 -18.65 11.26 -18.55
C VAL A 12 -18.11 11.20 -19.98
N LEU A 13 -17.44 10.10 -20.33
CA LEU A 13 -16.94 9.88 -21.66
C LEU A 13 -18.16 9.76 -22.61
N GLU A 14 -18.59 10.87 -23.21
CA GLU A 14 -19.63 10.86 -24.23
C GLU A 14 -19.03 10.21 -25.48
N LEU A 15 -19.30 8.91 -25.65
CA LEU A 15 -18.94 8.19 -26.86
C LEU A 15 -19.66 8.87 -28.06
N PRO A 16 -19.02 8.95 -29.24
CA PRO A 16 -19.60 9.67 -30.37
C PRO A 16 -20.87 8.98 -30.87
N GLY A 17 -22.03 9.50 -30.47
CA GLY A 17 -23.36 9.01 -30.84
C GLY A 17 -24.41 10.00 -30.35
N LYS A 18 -24.79 10.94 -31.25
CA LYS A 18 -25.83 11.99 -31.15
C LYS A 18 -26.66 12.02 -29.86
N GLU A 19 -26.79 13.22 -29.27
CA GLU A 19 -27.91 13.58 -28.36
C GLU A 19 -29.20 12.84 -28.77
N LEU A 20 -29.77 12.06 -27.85
CA LEU A 20 -31.07 11.43 -28.05
C LEU A 20 -32.08 12.54 -28.39
N LYS A 21 -32.68 12.47 -29.57
CA LYS A 21 -33.68 13.46 -29.96
C LYS A 21 -35.01 13.05 -29.34
N SER A 22 -35.69 13.99 -28.68
CA SER A 22 -37.06 13.74 -28.28
C SER A 22 -37.95 13.53 -29.51
N ARG A 23 -39.01 12.73 -29.37
CA ARG A 23 -40.03 12.52 -30.41
C ARG A 23 -40.52 13.84 -31.00
N GLU A 24 -40.78 14.83 -30.14
CA GLU A 24 -41.22 16.18 -30.55
C GLU A 24 -40.18 16.90 -31.42
N LYS A 25 -38.89 16.82 -31.06
CA LYS A 25 -37.79 17.43 -31.84
C LYS A 25 -37.67 16.75 -33.21
N MET A 26 -37.83 15.43 -33.28
CA MET A 26 -37.83 14.69 -34.55
C MET A 26 -39.01 15.11 -35.45
N ILE A 27 -40.22 15.21 -34.90
CA ILE A 27 -41.42 15.63 -35.63
C ILE A 27 -41.27 17.07 -36.12
N ALA A 28 -40.78 17.98 -35.27
CA ALA A 28 -40.58 19.38 -35.64
C ALA A 28 -39.54 19.54 -36.77
N GLU A 29 -38.45 18.79 -36.74
CA GLU A 29 -37.46 18.75 -37.82
C GLU A 29 -38.07 18.18 -39.12
N ALA A 30 -38.84 17.09 -39.03
CA ALA A 30 -39.51 16.48 -40.18
C ALA A 30 -40.53 17.44 -40.81
N ILE A 31 -41.37 18.11 -40.01
CA ILE A 31 -42.32 19.13 -40.48
C ILE A 31 -41.57 20.30 -41.13
N LYS A 32 -40.43 20.72 -40.57
CA LYS A 32 -39.60 21.78 -41.17
C LYS A 32 -39.04 21.37 -42.54
N GLN A 33 -38.61 20.11 -42.69
CA GLN A 33 -38.17 19.58 -43.98
C GLN A 33 -39.34 19.47 -44.97
N LEU A 34 -40.50 19.03 -44.49
CA LEU A 34 -41.72 18.88 -45.28
C LEU A 34 -42.18 20.23 -45.84
N LYS A 35 -42.19 21.29 -45.02
CA LYS A 35 -42.46 22.68 -45.43
C LYS A 35 -41.56 23.18 -46.57
N ASN A 36 -40.31 22.72 -46.59
CA ASN A 36 -39.32 23.18 -47.56
C ASN A 36 -39.37 22.36 -48.86
N GLN A 37 -39.63 21.06 -48.76
CA GLN A 37 -39.60 20.14 -49.91
C GLN A 37 -40.96 20.03 -50.61
N TYR A 38 -42.06 20.16 -49.87
CA TYR A 38 -43.43 20.01 -50.37
C TYR A 38 -44.31 21.17 -49.85
N PRO A 39 -44.15 22.40 -50.38
CA PRO A 39 -44.90 23.57 -49.93
C PRO A 39 -46.43 23.44 -50.08
N GLU A 40 -46.89 22.57 -50.98
CA GLU A 40 -48.31 22.25 -51.20
C GLU A 40 -48.96 21.51 -50.02
N TRP A 41 -48.19 20.88 -49.15
CA TRP A 41 -48.70 20.23 -47.96
C TRP A 41 -48.92 21.26 -46.86
N THR A 42 -50.17 21.56 -46.55
CA THR A 42 -50.55 22.69 -45.69
C THR A 42 -51.13 22.27 -44.34
N ASP A 43 -51.59 21.02 -44.20
CA ASP A 43 -52.13 20.49 -42.96
C ASP A 43 -51.04 19.74 -42.16
N TYR A 44 -50.80 20.22 -40.94
CA TYR A 44 -49.81 19.66 -40.01
C TYR A 44 -50.46 19.19 -38.71
N ALA A 45 -51.78 19.05 -38.68
CA ALA A 45 -52.50 18.66 -37.49
C ALA A 45 -52.47 17.13 -37.27
N PRO A 46 -52.71 16.65 -36.03
CA PRO A 46 -52.63 15.22 -35.71
C PRO A 46 -53.62 14.31 -36.44
N HIS A 47 -54.65 14.88 -37.08
CA HIS A 47 -55.64 14.11 -37.83
C HIS A 47 -55.20 13.82 -39.28
N ASP A 48 -54.15 14.48 -39.75
CA ASP A 48 -53.57 14.18 -41.05
C ASP A 48 -52.86 12.81 -40.99
N PRO A 49 -53.14 11.89 -41.94
CA PRO A 49 -52.57 10.55 -41.93
C PRO A 49 -51.05 10.56 -42.13
N GLY A 50 -50.49 11.53 -42.85
CA GLY A 50 -49.04 11.66 -43.04
C GLY A 50 -48.34 12.16 -41.78
N ILE A 51 -48.94 13.10 -41.05
CA ILE A 51 -48.47 13.52 -39.72
C ILE A 51 -48.54 12.35 -38.73
N THR A 52 -49.60 11.54 -38.76
CA THR A 52 -49.72 10.32 -37.95
C THR A 52 -48.62 9.30 -38.27
N LEU A 53 -48.26 9.13 -39.55
CA LEU A 53 -47.14 8.28 -39.95
C LEU A 53 -45.80 8.85 -39.48
N LEU A 54 -45.58 10.16 -39.57
CA LEU A 54 -44.37 10.81 -39.04
C LEU A 54 -44.25 10.61 -37.52
N GLU A 55 -45.36 10.72 -36.80
CA GLU A 55 -45.44 10.45 -35.37
C GLU A 55 -45.05 9.00 -35.02
N LEU A 56 -45.50 8.03 -35.83
CA LEU A 56 -45.17 6.61 -35.68
C LEU A 56 -43.70 6.32 -36.04
N PHE A 57 -43.18 6.92 -37.11
CA PHE A 57 -41.77 6.78 -37.48
C PHE A 57 -40.84 7.41 -36.46
N ALA A 58 -41.22 8.56 -35.88
CA ALA A 58 -40.47 9.16 -34.78
C ALA A 58 -40.43 8.24 -33.56
N GLN A 59 -41.53 7.53 -33.25
CA GLN A 59 -41.57 6.52 -32.18
C GLN A 59 -40.62 5.35 -32.48
N LEU A 60 -40.68 4.76 -33.68
CA LEU A 60 -39.77 3.68 -34.09
C LEU A 60 -38.30 4.11 -34.05
N GLN A 61 -38.01 5.35 -34.48
CA GLN A 61 -36.67 5.89 -34.46
C GLN A 61 -36.16 6.11 -33.02
N MET A 62 -37.01 6.56 -32.11
CA MET A 62 -36.68 6.68 -30.69
C MET A 62 -36.30 5.32 -30.09
N GLU A 63 -37.10 4.28 -30.34
CA GLU A 63 -36.80 2.91 -29.89
C GLU A 63 -35.48 2.36 -30.46
N GLN A 64 -35.17 2.66 -31.72
CA GLN A 64 -33.88 2.30 -32.33
C GLN A 64 -32.71 3.06 -31.69
N GLN A 65 -32.88 4.36 -31.40
CA GLN A 65 -31.85 5.17 -30.73
C GLN A 65 -31.56 4.64 -29.32
N GLU A 66 -32.59 4.30 -28.56
CA GLU A 66 -32.45 3.70 -27.23
C GLU A 66 -31.71 2.36 -27.29
N ARG A 67 -32.04 1.48 -28.24
CA ARG A 67 -31.32 0.20 -28.43
C ARG A 67 -29.85 0.41 -28.78
N ILE A 68 -29.54 1.34 -29.70
CA ILE A 68 -28.15 1.63 -30.10
C ILE A 68 -27.37 2.17 -28.90
N HIS A 69 -27.97 3.06 -28.10
CA HIS A 69 -27.33 3.60 -26.90
C HIS A 69 -27.10 2.51 -25.84
N ALA A 70 -28.08 1.63 -25.60
CA ALA A 70 -27.93 0.52 -24.67
C ALA A 70 -26.79 -0.43 -25.08
N VAL A 71 -26.65 -0.72 -26.39
CA VAL A 71 -25.55 -1.54 -26.93
C VAL A 71 -24.19 -0.86 -26.69
N VAL A 72 -24.11 0.47 -26.71
CA VAL A 72 -22.89 1.20 -26.39
C VAL A 72 -22.52 0.99 -24.92
N ASP A 73 -23.47 1.06 -24.00
CA ASP A 73 -23.25 0.82 -22.57
C ASP A 73 -22.85 -0.62 -22.25
N GLU A 74 -23.48 -1.61 -22.91
CA GLU A 74 -23.12 -3.03 -22.77
C GLU A 74 -21.69 -3.34 -23.24
N ASN A 75 -21.19 -2.60 -24.24
CA ASN A 75 -19.85 -2.78 -24.78
C ASN A 75 -18.77 -1.95 -24.07
N LYS A 76 -19.11 -1.06 -23.13
CA LYS A 76 -18.13 -0.28 -22.34
C LYS A 76 -17.05 -1.15 -21.68
N PRO A 77 -17.37 -2.27 -21.02
CA PRO A 77 -16.35 -3.15 -20.46
C PRO A 77 -15.35 -3.64 -21.49
N PHE A 78 -15.82 -3.99 -22.70
CA PHE A 78 -14.95 -4.44 -23.80
C PHE A 78 -14.01 -3.34 -24.28
N TYR A 79 -14.48 -2.08 -24.41
CA TYR A 79 -13.61 -0.96 -24.76
C TYR A 79 -12.56 -0.68 -23.69
N LEU A 80 -12.93 -0.74 -22.41
CA LEU A 80 -11.99 -0.57 -21.31
C LEU A 80 -10.96 -1.71 -21.26
N ASP A 81 -11.37 -2.95 -21.54
CA ASP A 81 -10.46 -4.09 -21.66
C ASP A 81 -9.49 -3.93 -22.84
N LEU A 82 -9.98 -3.43 -23.99
CA LEU A 82 -9.15 -3.13 -25.17
C LEU A 82 -8.09 -2.05 -24.87
N LEU A 83 -8.45 -1.05 -24.05
CA LEU A 83 -7.54 -0.01 -23.58
C LEU A 83 -6.61 -0.48 -22.44
N GLN A 84 -6.64 -1.78 -22.08
CA GLN A 84 -5.85 -2.38 -21.00
C GLN A 84 -6.20 -1.85 -19.60
N PHE A 85 -7.47 -1.49 -19.38
CA PHE A 85 -8.03 -1.16 -18.07
C PHE A 85 -9.02 -2.23 -17.59
N PRO A 86 -8.60 -3.48 -17.33
CA PRO A 86 -9.47 -4.52 -16.78
C PRO A 86 -10.00 -4.13 -15.39
N PRO A 87 -11.14 -4.68 -14.94
CA PRO A 87 -11.68 -4.37 -13.62
C PRO A 87 -10.70 -4.83 -12.54
N LEU A 88 -10.40 -3.97 -11.55
CA LEU A 88 -9.66 -4.42 -10.38
C LEU A 88 -10.51 -5.44 -9.59
N PRO A 89 -9.92 -6.57 -9.16
CA PRO A 89 -10.63 -7.58 -8.40
C PRO A 89 -10.98 -7.07 -7.00
N VAL A 90 -11.89 -7.79 -6.34
CA VAL A 90 -12.17 -7.60 -4.91
C VAL A 90 -10.86 -7.80 -4.12
N ARG A 91 -10.56 -6.91 -3.17
CA ARG A 91 -9.38 -7.02 -2.31
C ARG A 91 -9.84 -7.15 -0.86
N PRO A 92 -9.30 -8.11 -0.08
CA PRO A 92 -9.57 -8.19 1.35
C PRO A 92 -8.95 -6.99 2.09
N ALA A 93 -9.56 -6.62 3.21
CA ALA A 93 -8.95 -5.68 4.13
C ALA A 93 -7.78 -6.33 4.86
N GLU A 94 -6.75 -5.56 5.14
CA GLU A 94 -5.56 -5.99 5.85
C GLU A 94 -5.44 -5.21 7.15
N THR A 95 -5.05 -5.92 8.21
CA THR A 95 -4.68 -5.32 9.50
C THR A 95 -3.63 -6.20 10.17
N GLU A 96 -3.32 -5.87 11.41
CA GLU A 96 -2.37 -6.57 12.23
C GLU A 96 -2.90 -6.73 13.64
N VAL A 97 -2.55 -7.87 14.23
CA VAL A 97 -2.87 -8.19 15.62
C VAL A 97 -1.60 -8.53 16.36
N ILE A 98 -1.65 -8.32 17.68
CA ILE A 98 -0.58 -8.66 18.61
C ILE A 98 -1.11 -9.78 19.49
N PHE A 99 -0.35 -10.87 19.57
CA PHE A 99 -0.65 -11.98 20.47
C PHE A 99 0.17 -11.87 21.75
N ALA A 100 -0.50 -11.87 22.90
CA ALA A 100 0.15 -12.04 24.19
C ALA A 100 -0.20 -13.43 24.73
N THR A 101 0.79 -14.17 25.21
CA THR A 101 0.58 -15.49 25.83
C THR A 101 1.00 -15.44 27.29
N SER A 102 0.22 -16.09 28.15
CA SER A 102 0.55 -16.32 29.57
C SER A 102 0.82 -17.81 29.87
N ALA A 103 0.67 -18.67 28.87
CA ALA A 103 0.74 -20.13 28.98
C ALA A 103 1.99 -20.70 28.27
N GLY A 104 3.05 -19.91 28.14
CA GLY A 104 4.26 -20.30 27.42
C GLY A 104 4.14 -20.20 25.90
N THR A 105 5.14 -20.74 25.20
CA THR A 105 5.22 -20.72 23.73
C THR A 105 4.11 -21.58 23.12
N GLN A 106 3.32 -20.99 22.21
CA GLN A 106 2.23 -21.68 21.51
C GLN A 106 2.38 -21.58 20.00
N VAL A 107 1.79 -22.52 19.26
CA VAL A 107 1.83 -22.55 17.79
C VAL A 107 0.44 -22.30 17.23
N LEU A 108 0.35 -21.40 16.25
CA LEU A 108 -0.84 -21.20 15.43
C LEU A 108 -0.61 -21.84 14.05
N PRO A 109 -1.55 -22.66 13.53
CA PRO A 109 -1.48 -23.17 12.16
C PRO A 109 -1.63 -22.04 11.14
N ALA A 110 -1.27 -22.29 9.88
CA ALA A 110 -1.53 -21.36 8.79
C ALA A 110 -3.04 -21.15 8.60
N ARG A 111 -3.46 -19.96 8.12
CA ARG A 111 -4.88 -19.61 7.98
C ARG A 111 -5.66 -19.69 9.29
N CYS A 112 -5.00 -19.37 10.41
CA CYS A 112 -5.61 -19.36 11.72
C CYS A 112 -6.74 -18.33 11.77
N LYS A 113 -7.94 -18.77 12.16
CA LYS A 113 -9.15 -17.94 12.15
C LYS A 113 -9.24 -17.07 13.39
N ILE A 114 -9.45 -15.78 13.20
CA ILE A 114 -9.55 -14.78 14.26
C ILE A 114 -10.84 -14.01 14.05
N LYS A 115 -11.66 -13.94 15.10
CA LYS A 115 -13.01 -13.41 15.03
C LYS A 115 -13.06 -11.92 15.33
N ALA A 116 -13.80 -11.21 14.50
CA ALA A 116 -14.11 -9.79 14.62
C ALA A 116 -15.61 -9.59 14.45
N GLN A 117 -16.36 -9.56 15.56
CA GLN A 117 -17.84 -9.53 15.55
C GLN A 117 -18.45 -10.69 14.74
N ASP A 118 -18.98 -10.43 13.55
CA ASP A 118 -19.56 -11.39 12.60
C ASP A 118 -18.62 -11.75 11.43
N MET A 119 -17.40 -11.21 11.43
CA MET A 119 -16.38 -11.41 10.41
C MET A 119 -15.22 -12.28 10.91
N ILE A 120 -14.55 -12.92 9.97
CA ILE A 120 -13.35 -13.72 10.19
C ILE A 120 -12.18 -13.04 9.47
N PHE A 121 -11.05 -13.04 10.15
CA PHE A 121 -9.73 -12.72 9.63
C PHE A 121 -8.84 -13.96 9.75
N GLU A 122 -7.86 -14.09 8.86
CA GLU A 122 -6.96 -15.23 8.80
C GLU A 122 -5.49 -14.79 8.79
N THR A 123 -4.63 -15.55 9.45
CA THR A 123 -3.16 -15.43 9.30
C THR A 123 -2.74 -16.03 7.96
N GLU A 124 -1.68 -15.51 7.34
CA GLU A 124 -1.17 -16.13 6.10
C GLU A 124 -0.38 -17.41 6.40
N ASP A 125 0.60 -17.30 7.31
CA ASP A 125 1.54 -18.36 7.62
C ASP A 125 1.26 -19.02 8.99
N ARG A 126 1.88 -20.19 9.19
CA ARG A 126 2.02 -20.84 10.49
C ARG A 126 2.99 -20.05 11.36
N LEU A 127 2.63 -19.83 12.62
CA LEU A 127 3.33 -18.90 13.51
C LEU A 127 3.57 -19.51 14.88
N VAL A 128 4.66 -19.08 15.51
CA VAL A 128 4.99 -19.43 16.90
C VAL A 128 4.86 -18.16 17.75
N ILE A 129 3.94 -18.17 18.71
CA ILE A 129 3.75 -17.09 19.67
C ILE A 129 4.75 -17.32 20.81
N LEU A 130 5.64 -16.35 21.00
CA LEU A 130 6.74 -16.41 21.96
C LEU A 130 6.32 -15.78 23.30
N ASP A 131 6.77 -16.39 24.40
CA ASP A 131 6.51 -15.88 25.76
C ASP A 131 7.73 -15.07 26.25
N ASN A 132 7.91 -13.90 25.62
CA ASN A 132 9.02 -12.99 25.90
C ASN A 132 8.47 -11.59 26.16
N GLN A 133 8.96 -10.95 27.22
CA GLN A 133 8.67 -9.57 27.56
C GLN A 133 9.91 -8.70 27.40
N LEU A 134 9.71 -7.49 26.87
CA LEU A 134 10.77 -6.50 26.72
C LEU A 134 10.99 -5.79 28.07
N ASN A 135 12.14 -6.07 28.70
CA ASN A 135 12.49 -5.53 30.02
C ASN A 135 13.13 -4.14 29.94
N PHE A 136 14.00 -3.92 28.95
CA PHE A 136 14.71 -2.66 28.80
C PHE A 136 15.03 -2.33 27.35
N VAL A 137 15.17 -1.02 27.07
CA VAL A 137 15.67 -0.49 25.80
C VAL A 137 16.77 0.53 26.10
N LEU A 138 17.95 0.33 25.51
CA LEU A 138 19.11 1.21 25.70
C LEU A 138 19.59 1.75 24.36
N SER A 139 19.92 3.04 24.33
CA SER A 139 20.62 3.67 23.22
C SER A 139 22.06 3.96 23.63
N GLU A 140 23.01 3.49 22.83
CA GLU A 140 24.43 3.78 22.99
C GLU A 140 24.87 4.72 21.87
N SER A 141 25.29 5.93 22.27
CA SER A 141 26.02 6.84 21.41
C SER A 141 27.49 6.87 21.83
N LYS A 142 28.40 7.21 20.91
CA LYS A 142 29.87 7.28 21.16
C LYS A 142 30.26 8.11 22.39
N LYS A 143 29.38 8.99 22.87
CA LYS A 143 29.63 9.89 24.00
C LYS A 143 28.95 9.45 25.30
N GLN A 144 27.83 8.73 25.25
CA GLN A 144 26.99 8.41 26.42
C GLN A 144 26.09 7.19 26.17
N HIS A 145 25.79 6.44 27.24
CA HIS A 145 24.71 5.44 27.26
C HIS A 145 23.45 6.11 27.84
N GLN A 146 22.33 5.97 27.14
CA GLN A 146 21.03 6.48 27.58
C GLN A 146 20.04 5.32 27.71
N ILE A 147 19.47 5.18 28.91
CA ILE A 147 18.36 4.25 29.16
C ILE A 147 17.08 4.91 28.62
N LEU A 148 16.40 4.26 27.68
CA LEU A 148 15.18 4.78 27.05
C LEU A 148 13.92 4.22 27.72
N LEU A 149 13.93 2.95 28.11
CA LEU A 149 12.83 2.30 28.82
C LEU A 149 13.38 1.42 29.95
N GLN A 150 12.73 1.52 31.12
CA GLN A 150 13.05 0.77 32.33
C GLN A 150 11.75 0.27 32.97
N ASP A 151 11.70 -1.04 33.23
CA ASP A 151 10.61 -1.77 33.89
C ASP A 151 9.27 -1.66 33.12
N SER A 152 8.43 -2.69 33.22
CA SER A 152 7.15 -2.83 32.49
C SER A 152 6.11 -1.72 32.73
N THR A 153 6.44 -0.71 33.54
CA THR A 153 5.78 0.60 33.57
C THR A 153 6.17 1.42 32.34
N ILE A 154 5.66 1.00 31.19
CA ILE A 154 5.74 1.72 29.91
C ILE A 154 5.22 3.15 30.14
N ASP A 155 6.11 4.14 30.17
CA ASP A 155 5.74 5.55 30.17
C ASP A 155 5.22 5.89 28.77
N TRP A 156 3.94 5.57 28.52
CA TRP A 156 3.23 5.58 27.24
C TRP A 156 3.10 6.95 26.57
N TYR A 157 3.68 7.98 27.17
CA TYR A 157 3.72 9.36 26.70
C TYR A 157 5.08 9.81 26.14
N ARG A 158 6.15 9.04 26.34
CA ARG A 158 7.49 9.44 25.88
C ARG A 158 7.86 8.72 24.60
N ASP A 159 8.44 9.48 23.69
CA ASP A 159 9.01 8.98 22.47
C ASP A 159 10.53 9.02 22.52
N TRP A 160 11.15 8.10 21.78
CA TRP A 160 12.57 7.83 21.96
C TRP A 160 13.34 7.99 20.66
N ASN A 161 14.42 8.77 20.71
CA ASN A 161 15.46 8.75 19.68
C ASN A 161 16.33 7.49 19.89
N ILE A 162 16.03 6.42 19.17
CA ILE A 162 16.66 5.09 19.40
C ILE A 162 18.17 5.06 19.16
N PHE A 163 18.70 6.03 18.40
CA PHE A 163 20.13 6.20 18.14
C PHE A 163 20.64 7.58 18.60
N GLY A 164 19.91 8.27 19.47
CA GLY A 164 20.19 9.66 19.87
C GLY A 164 19.74 10.70 18.85
N GLU A 165 19.95 11.98 19.17
CA GLU A 165 19.50 13.11 18.33
C GLU A 165 20.24 13.24 16.99
N GLN A 166 21.47 12.75 16.93
CA GLN A 166 22.34 12.78 15.74
C GLN A 166 22.91 11.37 15.51
N PRO A 167 22.17 10.49 14.82
CA PRO A 167 22.59 9.12 14.57
C PRO A 167 23.81 9.08 13.66
N GLU A 168 24.86 8.41 14.12
CA GLU A 168 26.11 8.20 13.38
C GLU A 168 26.46 6.71 13.29
N PRO A 169 27.26 6.30 12.28
CA PRO A 169 27.87 4.98 12.25
C PRO A 169 28.60 4.65 13.56
N GLY A 170 28.26 3.49 14.12
CA GLY A 170 28.71 2.99 15.42
C GLY A 170 27.76 3.24 16.59
N ASN A 171 26.66 3.99 16.43
CA ASN A 171 25.60 4.03 17.45
C ASN A 171 24.81 2.72 17.45
N ALA A 172 24.40 2.28 18.63
CA ALA A 172 23.75 0.99 18.83
C ALA A 172 22.48 1.12 19.68
N LEU A 173 21.50 0.28 19.35
CA LEU A 173 20.28 0.07 20.10
C LEU A 173 20.33 -1.33 20.72
N TYR A 174 20.02 -1.45 22.00
CA TYR A 174 19.93 -2.72 22.70
C TYR A 174 18.51 -2.96 23.20
N LEU A 175 18.01 -4.17 22.98
CA LEU A 175 16.72 -4.66 23.45
C LEU A 175 16.98 -5.83 24.38
N GLY A 176 16.56 -5.73 25.64
CA GLY A 176 16.73 -6.78 26.64
C GLY A 176 15.42 -7.48 26.97
N PHE A 177 15.43 -8.81 26.90
CA PHE A 177 14.26 -9.66 27.17
C PHE A 177 14.47 -10.52 28.44
N ASP A 178 13.37 -10.95 29.03
CA ASP A 178 13.30 -11.82 30.21
C ASP A 178 13.70 -13.27 29.94
N ASN A 179 13.26 -13.82 28.80
CA ASN A 179 13.50 -15.20 28.38
C ASN A 179 14.37 -15.26 27.12
N PRO A 180 15.11 -16.37 26.89
CA PRO A 180 15.82 -16.58 25.64
C PRO A 180 14.84 -16.84 24.51
N PHE A 181 15.16 -16.39 23.30
CA PHE A 181 14.43 -16.79 22.11
C PHE A 181 14.80 -18.22 21.72
N PRO A 182 13.83 -19.07 21.30
CA PRO A 182 14.14 -20.39 20.77
C PRO A 182 14.98 -20.32 19.49
N LYS A 183 15.91 -21.25 19.33
CA LYS A 183 16.76 -21.36 18.14
C LYS A 183 15.93 -21.67 16.88
N ASP A 184 16.30 -21.07 15.76
CA ASP A 184 15.69 -21.28 14.43
C ASP A 184 14.19 -20.94 14.37
N ILE A 185 13.67 -20.17 15.34
CA ILE A 185 12.29 -19.66 15.34
C ILE A 185 12.30 -18.18 14.96
N ALA A 186 11.37 -17.80 14.08
CA ALA A 186 11.17 -16.43 13.64
C ALA A 186 10.63 -15.54 14.78
N ILE A 187 11.35 -14.45 15.06
CA ILE A 187 10.95 -13.43 16.02
C ILE A 187 10.28 -12.30 15.25
N HIS A 188 8.97 -12.16 15.42
CA HIS A 188 8.17 -11.11 14.78
C HIS A 188 8.08 -9.88 15.68
N MET A 189 8.69 -8.78 15.24
CA MET A 189 8.63 -7.49 15.92
C MET A 189 7.98 -6.43 15.05
N LYS A 190 7.05 -5.68 15.62
CA LYS A 190 6.48 -4.49 15.01
C LYS A 190 7.05 -3.24 15.62
N TRP A 191 7.43 -2.31 14.76
CA TRP A 191 8.04 -1.04 15.08
C TRP A 191 7.11 0.09 14.66
N ASN A 192 6.69 0.90 15.62
CA ASN A 192 5.87 2.08 15.36
C ASN A 192 6.72 3.34 15.57
N PHE A 193 6.96 4.07 14.49
CA PHE A 193 7.63 5.37 14.49
C PHE A 193 6.62 6.51 14.47
N ILE A 194 7.08 7.70 14.87
CA ILE A 194 6.27 8.91 14.90
C ILE A 194 6.43 9.70 13.60
N GLU A 195 5.30 10.08 13.01
CA GLU A 195 5.21 10.98 11.87
C GLU A 195 4.75 12.37 12.32
N GLU A 196 5.62 13.13 12.98
CA GLU A 196 5.34 14.48 13.49
C GLU A 196 5.71 15.61 12.52
N SER A 197 6.22 15.28 11.33
CA SER A 197 6.67 16.26 10.35
C SER A 197 5.49 16.86 9.57
N ALA A 198 5.59 18.15 9.23
CA ALA A 198 4.67 18.81 8.30
C ALA A 198 4.66 18.16 6.91
N ILE A 199 5.73 17.41 6.59
CA ILE A 199 5.95 16.72 5.33
C ILE A 199 6.01 15.24 5.61
N LYS A 200 5.15 14.47 4.93
CA LYS A 200 5.15 13.02 5.03
C LYS A 200 6.24 12.44 4.14
N ARG A 201 6.86 11.35 4.59
CA ARG A 201 7.79 10.58 3.76
C ARG A 201 7.03 9.89 2.64
N ASN A 202 7.52 10.02 1.41
CA ASN A 202 6.92 9.35 0.27
C ASN A 202 6.99 7.83 0.46
N PRO A 203 5.92 7.06 0.19
CA PRO A 203 5.97 5.61 0.28
C PRO A 203 6.97 5.02 -0.74
N ILE A 204 7.43 3.80 -0.48
CA ILE A 204 8.26 3.04 -1.43
C ILE A 204 7.41 1.88 -1.95
N GLY A 205 7.09 1.88 -3.24
CA GLY A 205 6.40 0.78 -3.90
C GLY A 205 7.31 -0.43 -4.14
N GLU A 206 6.73 -1.55 -4.56
CA GLU A 206 7.48 -2.77 -4.86
C GLU A 206 8.36 -2.64 -6.12
N GLU A 207 7.89 -1.88 -7.13
CA GLU A 207 8.62 -1.61 -8.37
C GLU A 207 9.64 -0.46 -8.25
N ASP A 208 9.72 0.17 -7.09
CA ASP A 208 10.62 1.29 -6.86
C ASP A 208 12.03 0.82 -6.51
N SER A 209 13.00 1.30 -7.30
CA SER A 209 14.41 1.13 -6.95
C SER A 209 14.78 2.15 -5.88
N PHE A 210 14.95 1.67 -4.65
CA PHE A 210 15.39 2.48 -3.52
C PHE A 210 16.75 2.01 -3.00
N HIS A 211 17.69 2.94 -2.88
CA HIS A 211 18.97 2.75 -2.19
C HIS A 211 18.80 3.13 -0.71
N PRO A 212 19.09 2.21 0.23
CA PRO A 212 19.00 2.49 1.65
C PRO A 212 19.80 3.73 2.06
N LEU A 213 19.19 4.59 2.89
CA LEU A 213 19.86 5.78 3.44
C LEU A 213 20.87 5.41 4.54
N VAL A 214 20.57 4.33 5.25
CA VAL A 214 21.32 3.76 6.37
C VAL A 214 21.34 2.25 6.18
N LYS A 215 22.38 1.59 6.70
CA LYS A 215 22.45 0.15 6.78
C LYS A 215 22.57 -0.30 8.23
N LEU A 216 21.62 -1.13 8.66
CA LEU A 216 21.58 -1.68 10.00
C LEU A 216 22.20 -3.09 10.04
N ALA A 217 22.85 -3.41 11.15
CA ALA A 217 23.28 -4.77 11.48
C ALA A 217 22.63 -5.23 12.77
N TRP A 218 21.97 -6.39 12.72
CA TRP A 218 21.34 -7.03 13.86
C TRP A 218 22.23 -8.13 14.41
N GLU A 219 22.38 -8.18 15.72
CA GLU A 219 23.19 -9.15 16.45
C GLU A 219 22.48 -9.62 17.73
N TYR A 220 22.79 -10.83 18.20
CA TYR A 220 22.35 -11.36 19.48
C TYR A 220 23.57 -11.76 20.31
N TYR A 221 23.44 -11.71 21.63
CA TYR A 221 24.48 -12.20 22.52
C TYR A 221 24.26 -13.68 22.84
N GLY A 222 25.27 -14.51 22.59
CA GLY A 222 25.12 -15.95 22.77
C GLY A 222 26.36 -16.76 22.46
N LEU A 223 26.14 -18.06 22.32
CA LEU A 223 27.12 -19.06 21.92
C LEU A 223 26.76 -19.59 20.52
N GLU A 224 27.64 -19.38 19.57
CA GLU A 224 27.55 -19.95 18.22
C GLU A 224 28.92 -20.54 17.86
N GLU A 225 28.93 -21.78 17.34
CA GLU A 225 30.16 -22.51 16.99
C GLU A 225 31.23 -22.54 18.11
N GLY A 226 30.80 -22.55 19.37
CA GLY A 226 31.70 -22.59 20.55
C GLY A 226 32.32 -21.24 20.93
N LYS A 227 31.97 -20.13 20.27
CA LYS A 227 32.42 -18.77 20.63
C LYS A 227 31.32 -18.02 21.38
N LYS A 228 31.61 -17.52 22.58
CA LYS A 228 30.71 -16.64 23.33
C LYS A 228 30.92 -15.19 22.86
N GLY A 229 29.84 -14.49 22.54
CA GLY A 229 29.92 -13.09 22.13
C GLY A 229 28.68 -12.61 21.35
N TRP A 230 28.85 -11.50 20.64
CA TRP A 230 27.85 -10.97 19.71
C TRP A 230 27.95 -11.70 18.38
N HIS A 231 26.85 -12.31 17.96
CA HIS A 231 26.72 -13.04 16.70
C HIS A 231 25.63 -12.43 15.84
N ARG A 232 25.74 -12.56 14.53
CA ARG A 232 24.84 -11.90 13.58
C ARG A 232 23.47 -12.57 13.56
N LEU A 233 22.41 -11.77 13.60
CA LEU A 233 21.04 -12.18 13.36
C LEU A 233 20.75 -12.20 11.86
N GLU A 234 20.00 -13.21 11.43
CA GLU A 234 19.47 -13.28 10.08
C GLU A 234 18.19 -12.46 10.00
N VAL A 235 18.18 -11.43 9.14
CA VAL A 235 17.00 -10.61 8.89
C VAL A 235 16.23 -11.27 7.74
N VAL A 236 15.12 -11.94 8.05
CA VAL A 236 14.28 -12.63 7.07
C VAL A 236 13.47 -11.62 6.26
N LYS A 237 12.86 -10.65 6.96
CA LYS A 237 12.01 -9.62 6.34
C LYS A 237 12.11 -8.33 7.17
N ASP A 238 12.31 -7.21 6.50
CA ASP A 238 12.27 -5.87 7.09
C ASP A 238 11.40 -4.95 6.22
N THR A 239 10.18 -4.65 6.69
CA THR A 239 9.28 -3.70 6.02
C THR A 239 9.46 -2.26 6.52
N THR A 240 10.22 -2.06 7.60
CA THR A 240 10.57 -0.71 8.11
C THR A 240 11.57 0.01 7.20
N ARG A 241 12.24 -0.74 6.31
CA ARG A 241 13.28 -0.27 5.39
C ARG A 241 14.40 0.45 6.16
N ASP A 242 15.06 -0.25 7.07
CA ASP A 242 16.08 0.29 7.97
C ASP A 242 15.54 1.43 8.87
N PHE A 243 14.34 1.25 9.45
CA PHE A 243 13.66 2.22 10.33
C PHE A 243 13.27 3.57 9.69
N LEU A 244 12.98 3.59 8.39
CA LEU A 244 12.40 4.76 7.72
C LEU A 244 10.88 4.86 7.87
N TYR A 245 10.22 3.71 8.05
CA TYR A 245 8.76 3.58 8.21
C TYR A 245 8.41 2.71 9.39
N SER A 246 7.19 2.89 9.91
CA SER A 246 6.58 1.90 10.78
C SER A 246 6.33 0.61 10.00
N GLY A 247 6.57 -0.54 10.64
CA GLY A 247 6.49 -1.83 9.96
C GLY A 247 6.98 -2.98 10.82
N PHE A 248 7.33 -4.08 10.16
CA PHE A 248 7.71 -5.35 10.77
C PHE A 248 9.16 -5.69 10.48
N ILE A 249 9.80 -6.32 11.46
CA ILE A 249 11.10 -6.96 11.30
C ILE A 249 10.95 -8.39 11.82
N THR A 250 11.30 -9.35 10.97
CA THR A 250 11.38 -10.77 11.29
C THR A 250 12.84 -11.18 11.37
N LEU A 251 13.27 -11.63 12.55
CA LEU A 251 14.65 -12.06 12.83
C LEU A 251 14.71 -13.55 13.15
N ILE A 252 15.80 -14.22 12.75
CA ILE A 252 16.12 -15.59 13.16
C ILE A 252 17.54 -15.61 13.73
N HIS A 253 17.73 -16.40 14.79
CA HIS A 253 19.06 -16.69 15.34
C HIS A 253 19.33 -18.20 15.32
N LYS A 254 20.60 -18.59 15.11
CA LYS A 254 21.03 -19.97 14.87
C LYS A 254 21.77 -20.61 16.06
N GLY A 255 22.19 -19.82 17.03
CA GLY A 255 22.94 -20.30 18.19
C GLY A 255 22.09 -20.39 19.45
N GLN A 256 22.76 -20.53 20.58
CA GLN A 256 22.12 -20.47 21.89
C GLN A 256 22.26 -19.07 22.46
N GLN A 257 21.14 -18.40 22.74
CA GLN A 257 21.17 -17.10 23.39
C GLN A 257 21.60 -17.25 24.85
N LEU A 258 22.43 -16.33 25.32
CA LEU A 258 22.91 -16.30 26.71
C LEU A 258 22.53 -14.94 27.33
N PRO A 259 22.29 -14.89 28.65
CA PRO A 259 22.10 -13.61 29.30
C PRO A 259 23.40 -12.80 29.23
N VAL A 260 23.27 -11.50 29.02
CA VAL A 260 24.40 -10.59 29.14
C VAL A 260 24.63 -10.33 30.63
N GLU A 261 25.74 -10.85 31.15
CA GLU A 261 26.15 -10.73 32.57
C GLU A 261 27.11 -9.56 32.81
N ASP A 262 27.65 -8.96 31.75
CA ASP A 262 28.63 -7.90 31.85
C ASP A 262 27.97 -6.56 32.25
N ASN A 263 28.63 -5.79 33.12
CA ASN A 263 28.27 -4.41 33.55
C ASN A 263 28.07 -3.38 32.40
N ILE A 264 28.06 -3.82 31.14
CA ILE A 264 27.79 -3.03 29.92
C ILE A 264 26.43 -2.32 30.04
N PHE A 265 25.46 -2.96 30.68
CA PHE A 265 24.13 -2.41 30.90
C PHE A 265 23.90 -1.92 32.35
N GLY A 266 24.96 -1.73 33.15
CA GLY A 266 24.80 -1.42 34.57
C GLY A 266 24.24 -2.60 35.37
N SER A 267 23.12 -2.42 36.07
CA SER A 267 22.51 -3.44 36.95
C SER A 267 21.61 -4.45 36.22
N TYR A 268 21.46 -4.36 34.90
CA TYR A 268 20.48 -5.15 34.15
C TYR A 268 21.13 -6.37 33.51
N SER A 269 20.57 -7.54 33.78
CA SER A 269 20.90 -8.80 33.10
C SER A 269 19.68 -9.27 32.32
N GLY A 270 19.89 -9.68 31.07
CA GLY A 270 18.81 -10.22 30.23
C GLY A 270 19.34 -10.74 28.90
N TYR A 271 18.44 -11.30 28.10
CA TYR A 271 18.74 -11.81 26.77
C TYR A 271 18.70 -10.66 25.77
N ALA A 272 19.86 -10.23 25.28
CA ALA A 272 19.96 -8.99 24.51
C ALA A 272 19.98 -9.23 22.99
N LEU A 273 19.25 -8.40 22.26
CA LEU A 273 19.42 -8.15 20.83
C LEU A 273 20.01 -6.75 20.64
N ARG A 274 20.93 -6.59 19.69
CA ARG A 274 21.58 -5.33 19.36
C ARG A 274 21.40 -4.98 17.89
N CYS A 275 21.06 -3.72 17.62
CA CYS A 275 21.01 -3.15 16.28
C CYS A 275 22.03 -2.01 16.16
N LEU A 276 22.96 -2.09 15.20
CA LEU A 276 24.01 -1.10 14.98
C LEU A 276 23.84 -0.37 13.66
N ILE A 277 24.14 0.93 13.65
CA ILE A 277 24.34 1.69 12.43
C ILE A 277 25.73 1.38 11.86
N VAL A 278 25.80 0.71 10.72
CA VAL A 278 27.07 0.34 10.06
C VAL A 278 27.57 1.48 9.18
N GLU A 279 26.68 2.02 8.36
CA GLU A 279 26.99 3.08 7.39
C GLU A 279 25.75 3.92 7.08
N GLY A 280 25.99 5.11 6.52
CA GLY A 280 24.93 6.03 6.11
C GLY A 280 24.51 7.03 7.18
N SER A 281 23.45 7.77 6.88
CA SER A 281 22.89 8.80 7.76
C SER A 281 21.41 8.98 7.48
N TYR A 282 20.59 9.03 8.52
CA TYR A 282 19.17 9.39 8.40
C TYR A 282 19.02 10.86 7.98
N ASP A 283 18.02 11.15 7.16
CA ASP A 283 17.54 12.51 6.88
C ASP A 283 16.72 13.06 8.05
N LEU A 284 15.88 12.22 8.66
CA LEU A 284 15.24 12.47 9.94
C LEU A 284 15.49 11.28 10.87
N PRO A 285 16.10 11.49 12.05
CA PRO A 285 16.35 10.43 13.01
C PRO A 285 15.05 9.70 13.42
N PRO A 286 15.05 8.35 13.45
CA PRO A 286 13.86 7.59 13.79
C PRO A 286 13.47 7.78 15.26
N ARG A 287 12.21 8.16 15.48
CA ARG A 287 11.59 8.27 16.81
C ARG A 287 10.59 7.15 17.01
N VAL A 288 10.93 6.20 17.87
CA VAL A 288 10.05 5.07 18.17
C VAL A 288 9.02 5.50 19.21
N LYS A 289 7.76 5.19 18.90
CA LYS A 289 6.63 5.30 19.82
C LYS A 289 6.48 4.02 20.62
N ARG A 290 6.45 2.86 19.94
CA ARG A 290 6.22 1.55 20.54
C ARG A 290 6.87 0.42 19.74
N ILE A 291 7.25 -0.64 20.45
CA ILE A 291 7.75 -1.89 19.90
C ILE A 291 6.82 -2.99 20.42
N TYR A 292 6.32 -3.85 19.53
CA TYR A 292 5.48 -4.98 19.92
C TYR A 292 6.11 -6.29 19.45
N LEU A 293 6.10 -7.31 20.32
CA LEU A 293 6.41 -8.68 19.96
C LEU A 293 5.15 -9.42 19.49
N ASN A 294 5.32 -10.53 18.78
CA ASN A 294 4.24 -11.40 18.29
C ASN A 294 3.17 -10.63 17.49
N SER A 295 3.59 -9.61 16.75
CA SER A 295 2.69 -8.85 15.88
C SER A 295 2.71 -9.45 14.48
N VAL A 296 1.53 -9.76 13.96
CA VAL A 296 1.36 -10.51 12.72
C VAL A 296 0.30 -9.84 11.84
N PRO A 297 0.54 -9.72 10.52
CA PRO A 297 -0.48 -9.28 9.57
C PRO A 297 -1.58 -10.35 9.40
N ILE A 298 -2.81 -9.89 9.28
CA ILE A 298 -3.98 -10.73 9.07
C ILE A 298 -4.87 -10.11 8.00
N LEU A 299 -5.49 -10.97 7.20
CA LEU A 299 -6.34 -10.58 6.10
C LEU A 299 -7.80 -10.89 6.42
N GLN A 300 -8.70 -10.02 5.98
CA GLN A 300 -10.14 -10.26 6.04
C GLN A 300 -10.51 -11.27 4.93
N LYS A 301 -10.22 -12.53 5.22
CA LYS A 301 -10.52 -13.72 4.42
C LYS A 301 -11.24 -14.73 5.31
N GLN A 302 -12.16 -15.46 4.70
CA GLN A 302 -12.79 -16.63 5.30
C GLN A 302 -12.68 -17.79 4.32
N THR A 303 -11.67 -18.62 4.51
CA THR A 303 -11.42 -19.83 3.74
C THR A 303 -12.42 -20.91 4.18
N LEU A 304 -13.25 -21.36 3.25
CA LEU A 304 -14.28 -22.38 3.50
C LEU A 304 -13.80 -23.78 3.08
N VAL A 305 -13.07 -23.84 1.98
CA VAL A 305 -12.42 -25.04 1.46
C VAL A 305 -11.08 -24.66 0.85
N GLU A 306 -10.10 -25.53 1.02
CA GLU A 306 -8.77 -25.40 0.42
C GLU A 306 -8.30 -26.75 -0.10
N SER A 307 -7.45 -26.71 -1.13
CA SER A 307 -6.78 -27.88 -1.66
C SER A 307 -5.27 -27.71 -1.67
N ARG A 308 -4.56 -28.80 -1.37
CA ARG A 308 -3.09 -28.87 -1.47
C ARG A 308 -2.71 -30.12 -2.24
N THR A 309 -1.89 -29.94 -3.25
CA THR A 309 -1.31 -31.02 -4.05
C THR A 309 0.11 -31.34 -3.58
N PHE A 310 0.49 -32.62 -3.63
CA PHE A 310 1.79 -33.11 -3.18
C PHE A 310 2.49 -33.90 -4.28
N ALA A 311 3.74 -33.55 -4.57
CA ALA A 311 4.61 -34.30 -5.47
C ALA A 311 5.26 -35.51 -4.78
N ARG A 312 5.98 -36.35 -5.54
CA ARG A 312 6.62 -37.57 -5.00
C ARG A 312 7.64 -37.26 -3.92
N GLU A 313 8.35 -36.14 -4.07
CA GLU A 313 9.44 -35.65 -3.22
C GLU A 313 8.94 -35.18 -1.85
N GLU A 314 7.70 -34.67 -1.80
CA GLU A 314 7.06 -34.17 -0.57
C GLU A 314 6.42 -35.31 0.25
N ILE A 315 6.39 -36.53 -0.30
CA ILE A 315 5.80 -37.72 0.34
C ILE A 315 6.93 -38.58 0.92
N GLU A 316 7.33 -38.25 2.14
CA GLU A 316 8.33 -39.00 2.91
C GLU A 316 7.67 -40.16 3.64
N ASP A 317 8.22 -41.38 3.53
CA ASP A 317 7.73 -42.58 4.24
C ASP A 317 6.21 -42.85 4.12
N GLN A 318 5.63 -42.52 2.96
CA GLN A 318 4.18 -42.59 2.72
C GLN A 318 3.35 -41.69 3.66
N GLN A 319 3.93 -40.59 4.11
CA GLN A 319 3.30 -39.58 4.94
C GLN A 319 3.33 -38.22 4.25
N ILE A 320 2.28 -37.44 4.49
CA ILE A 320 2.19 -36.04 4.10
C ILE A 320 1.82 -35.20 5.32
N GLU A 321 2.42 -34.02 5.43
CA GLU A 321 2.17 -33.08 6.51
C GLU A 321 1.41 -31.86 6.00
N LEU A 322 0.39 -31.46 6.75
CA LEU A 322 -0.46 -30.31 6.50
C LEU A 322 -0.49 -29.45 7.76
N ASP A 323 -0.32 -28.15 7.59
CA ASP A 323 -0.11 -27.19 8.67
C ASP A 323 -1.15 -26.07 8.70
N SER A 324 -2.23 -26.22 7.94
CA SER A 324 -3.34 -25.26 7.84
C SER A 324 -4.45 -25.53 8.86
N TRP A 325 -5.19 -24.48 9.17
CA TRP A 325 -6.34 -24.52 10.08
C TRP A 325 -7.39 -25.55 9.66
N LEU A 326 -7.77 -25.58 8.37
CA LEU A 326 -8.80 -26.51 7.89
C LEU A 326 -8.29 -27.96 7.86
N ALA A 327 -7.01 -28.20 7.58
CA ALA A 327 -6.47 -29.56 7.62
C ALA A 327 -6.45 -30.15 9.03
N TYR A 328 -6.19 -29.30 10.04
CA TYR A 328 -6.11 -29.70 11.45
C TYR A 328 -7.48 -29.77 12.14
N TYR A 329 -8.35 -28.76 11.99
CA TYR A 329 -9.66 -28.71 12.67
C TYR A 329 -10.85 -29.13 11.80
N GLY A 330 -10.70 -29.10 10.48
CA GLY A 330 -11.77 -29.40 9.53
C GLY A 330 -11.85 -30.86 9.10
N HIS A 331 -12.79 -31.12 8.19
CA HIS A 331 -12.91 -32.39 7.49
C HIS A 331 -12.03 -32.37 6.23
N LYS A 332 -11.69 -33.55 5.72
CA LYS A 332 -10.84 -33.67 4.52
C LYS A 332 -11.15 -34.92 3.72
N SER A 333 -10.86 -34.84 2.43
CA SER A 333 -10.84 -35.98 1.50
C SER A 333 -9.50 -35.99 0.79
N LEU A 334 -8.96 -37.20 0.61
CA LEU A 334 -7.72 -37.43 -0.11
C LEU A 334 -8.05 -37.98 -1.50
N PHE A 335 -7.44 -37.39 -2.51
CA PHE A 335 -7.57 -37.79 -3.90
C PHE A 335 -6.21 -38.20 -4.45
N VAL A 336 -6.16 -39.31 -5.19
CA VAL A 336 -4.93 -39.83 -5.81
C VAL A 336 -5.03 -39.75 -7.32
N ARG A 337 -3.93 -39.35 -7.95
CA ARG A 337 -3.82 -39.20 -9.40
C ARG A 337 -4.12 -40.52 -10.10
N HIS A 338 -4.99 -40.47 -11.10
CA HIS A 338 -5.31 -41.59 -11.98
C HIS A 338 -5.51 -41.05 -13.41
N GLN A 339 -4.60 -41.38 -14.32
CA GLN A 339 -4.56 -40.80 -15.68
C GLN A 339 -4.51 -39.26 -15.64
N LYS A 340 -5.47 -38.58 -16.30
CA LYS A 340 -5.61 -37.11 -16.32
C LYS A 340 -6.55 -36.56 -15.22
N GLY A 341 -6.95 -37.38 -14.25
CA GLY A 341 -7.88 -36.98 -13.21
C GLY A 341 -7.51 -37.55 -11.84
N TRP A 342 -8.48 -37.53 -10.93
CA TRP A 342 -8.30 -37.87 -9.53
C TRP A 342 -9.37 -38.86 -9.05
N LEU A 343 -8.95 -39.82 -8.22
CA LEU A 343 -9.83 -40.78 -7.56
C LEU A 343 -9.83 -40.52 -6.05
N GLU A 344 -11.02 -40.41 -5.44
CA GLU A 344 -11.18 -40.23 -4.00
C GLU A 344 -10.81 -41.53 -3.26
N TRP A 345 -9.93 -41.43 -2.25
CA TRP A 345 -9.58 -42.52 -1.35
C TRP A 345 -10.40 -42.46 -0.07
N GLN A 346 -10.64 -43.62 0.53
CA GLN A 346 -11.40 -43.77 1.78
C GLN A 346 -10.49 -43.84 3.01
N GLU A 347 -10.80 -43.01 4.00
CA GLU A 347 -10.12 -43.02 5.30
C GLU A 347 -10.39 -44.34 6.05
N GLY A 348 -9.39 -44.81 6.81
CA GLY A 348 -9.43 -46.07 7.56
C GLY A 348 -9.12 -47.32 6.71
N LEU A 349 -9.35 -47.27 5.40
CA LEU A 349 -9.03 -48.37 4.47
C LEU A 349 -7.76 -48.10 3.65
N GLN A 350 -7.56 -46.85 3.22
CA GLN A 350 -6.47 -46.47 2.31
C GLN A 350 -5.49 -45.47 2.92
N TYR A 351 -5.94 -44.64 3.86
CA TYR A 351 -5.10 -43.73 4.63
C TYR A 351 -5.67 -43.54 6.05
N ILE A 352 -4.84 -43.04 6.96
CA ILE A 352 -5.23 -42.62 8.31
C ILE A 352 -4.68 -41.22 8.60
N THR A 353 -5.40 -40.47 9.42
CA THR A 353 -4.96 -39.15 9.87
C THR A 353 -4.50 -39.19 11.34
N ASP A 354 -3.39 -38.53 11.63
CA ASP A 354 -2.88 -38.26 12.97
C ASP A 354 -2.66 -36.75 13.18
N TYR A 355 -2.71 -36.28 14.44
CA TYR A 355 -2.66 -34.86 14.76
C TYR A 355 -1.62 -34.56 15.83
N ASP A 356 -0.61 -33.76 15.48
CA ASP A 356 0.39 -33.26 16.41
C ASP A 356 -0.14 -32.04 17.15
N LYS A 357 -0.51 -32.23 18.42
CA LYS A 357 -1.09 -31.15 19.25
C LYS A 357 -0.12 -30.03 19.56
N GLN A 358 1.19 -30.31 19.64
CA GLN A 358 2.21 -29.32 20.01
C GLN A 358 2.57 -28.46 18.80
N GLN A 359 2.70 -29.10 17.64
CA GLN A 359 3.07 -28.40 16.40
C GLN A 359 1.87 -27.88 15.61
N LYS A 360 0.64 -28.31 15.96
CA LYS A 360 -0.60 -28.05 15.20
C LYS A 360 -0.50 -28.51 13.74
N ILE A 361 0.08 -29.69 13.54
CA ILE A 361 0.27 -30.31 12.22
C ILE A 361 -0.63 -31.54 12.11
N CYS A 362 -1.26 -31.68 10.95
CA CYS A 362 -2.04 -32.83 10.53
C CYS A 362 -1.16 -33.74 9.65
N ARG A 363 -0.97 -34.99 10.07
CA ARG A 363 -0.18 -35.99 9.34
C ARG A 363 -1.13 -37.01 8.72
N ILE A 364 -1.06 -37.19 7.40
CA ILE A 364 -1.81 -38.25 6.71
C ILE A 364 -0.84 -39.35 6.32
N LYS A 365 -1.07 -40.56 6.86
CA LYS A 365 -0.30 -41.76 6.54
C LYS A 365 -1.06 -42.65 5.57
N LEU A 366 -0.45 -42.96 4.43
CA LEU A 366 -1.03 -43.86 3.44
C LEU A 366 -0.82 -45.31 3.89
N LEU A 367 -1.87 -46.12 3.76
CA LEU A 367 -1.86 -47.56 4.06
C LEU A 367 -1.60 -48.41 2.81
N LYS A 368 -1.89 -47.85 1.64
CA LYS A 368 -1.66 -48.49 0.34
C LYS A 368 -0.56 -47.77 -0.43
N PRO A 369 0.28 -48.51 -1.19
CA PRO A 369 1.26 -47.89 -2.07
C PRO A 369 0.57 -47.08 -3.15
N LEU A 370 1.20 -45.96 -3.53
CA LEU A 370 0.74 -45.13 -4.64
C LEU A 370 0.85 -45.89 -5.97
N PRO A 371 -0.11 -45.73 -6.89
CA PRO A 371 -0.07 -46.38 -8.21
C PRO A 371 1.15 -45.91 -9.02
N VAL A 372 1.80 -46.86 -9.71
CA VAL A 372 3.09 -46.66 -10.41
C VAL A 372 2.94 -45.91 -11.73
N GLU A 373 1.72 -45.82 -12.30
CA GLU A 373 1.43 -45.20 -13.60
C GLU A 373 1.29 -43.67 -13.57
N ALA A 374 1.76 -42.99 -12.52
CA ALA A 374 1.69 -41.53 -12.41
C ALA A 374 2.81 -40.82 -13.21
N GLY A 375 2.93 -41.18 -14.48
CA GLY A 375 3.83 -40.54 -15.44
C GLY A 375 3.05 -39.70 -16.43
N ALA A 376 3.34 -38.40 -16.44
CA ALA A 376 3.00 -37.37 -17.43
C ALA A 376 1.81 -36.45 -17.09
N TYR A 377 2.17 -35.17 -16.90
CA TYR A 377 1.38 -33.95 -16.63
C TYR A 377 1.07 -33.68 -15.14
N ASP A 378 1.72 -32.64 -14.60
CA ASP A 378 1.89 -32.27 -13.19
C ASP A 378 2.49 -33.37 -12.30
N GLU A 379 3.59 -33.06 -11.60
CA GLU A 379 4.31 -33.96 -10.69
C GLU A 379 3.47 -34.35 -9.44
N ALA A 380 2.28 -33.77 -9.29
CA ALA A 380 1.38 -33.99 -8.16
C ALA A 380 0.71 -35.38 -8.20
N LEU A 381 0.92 -36.16 -7.15
CA LEU A 381 0.38 -37.50 -6.97
C LEU A 381 -0.86 -37.54 -6.09
N ILE A 382 -0.92 -36.64 -5.12
CA ILE A 382 -1.99 -36.59 -4.12
C ILE A 382 -2.53 -35.17 -4.09
N LYS A 383 -3.86 -35.04 -4.03
CA LYS A 383 -4.56 -33.79 -3.71
C LYS A 383 -5.36 -34.02 -2.43
N VAL A 384 -5.14 -33.19 -1.42
CA VAL A 384 -5.97 -33.18 -0.20
C VAL A 384 -6.87 -31.97 -0.26
N VAL A 385 -8.17 -32.17 -0.11
CA VAL A 385 -9.17 -31.10 -0.04
C VAL A 385 -9.71 -31.06 1.38
N ALA A 386 -9.57 -29.94 2.07
CA ALA A 386 -10.01 -29.73 3.45
C ALA A 386 -11.10 -28.65 3.53
N TRP A 387 -12.13 -28.87 4.34
CA TRP A 387 -13.27 -27.94 4.49
C TRP A 387 -13.76 -27.84 5.94
N GLU A 388 -14.39 -26.73 6.27
CA GLU A 388 -14.67 -26.36 7.67
C GLU A 388 -15.72 -27.25 8.35
N LYS A 389 -16.89 -27.49 7.72
CA LYS A 389 -18.01 -28.23 8.32
C LYS A 389 -18.64 -29.17 7.32
N GLU A 390 -19.06 -30.35 7.76
CA GLU A 390 -19.70 -31.36 6.89
C GLU A 390 -20.95 -30.84 6.15
N VAL A 391 -21.72 -29.93 6.78
CA VAL A 391 -22.89 -29.26 6.17
C VAL A 391 -22.50 -28.45 4.92
N LEU A 392 -21.26 -27.96 4.83
CA LEU A 392 -20.77 -27.24 3.66
C LEU A 392 -20.52 -28.17 2.47
N ARG A 393 -20.34 -29.49 2.65
CA ARG A 393 -20.12 -30.42 1.53
C ARG A 393 -21.27 -30.37 0.52
N GLN A 394 -22.51 -30.22 0.99
CA GLN A 394 -23.68 -30.07 0.11
C GLN A 394 -23.71 -28.74 -0.65
N ARG A 395 -23.13 -27.67 -0.07
CA ARG A 395 -23.02 -26.34 -0.70
C ARG A 395 -21.84 -26.24 -1.65
N LEU A 396 -20.79 -27.02 -1.41
CA LEU A 396 -19.59 -27.12 -2.24
C LEU A 396 -19.79 -28.07 -3.43
N THR A 397 -20.86 -28.88 -3.41
CA THR A 397 -21.21 -29.77 -4.52
C THR A 397 -22.39 -29.27 -5.32
N SER A 398 -22.27 -29.24 -6.64
CA SER A 398 -23.36 -28.93 -7.57
C SER A 398 -23.56 -30.04 -8.60
N SER A 399 -24.74 -30.08 -9.21
CA SER A 399 -25.05 -31.03 -10.27
C SER A 399 -24.99 -30.35 -11.63
N SER A 400 -24.30 -30.96 -12.59
CA SER A 400 -24.29 -30.51 -13.97
C SER A 400 -25.47 -31.13 -14.75
N ALA A 401 -26.22 -30.29 -15.46
CA ALA A 401 -27.24 -30.75 -16.40
C ALA A 401 -26.62 -31.15 -17.75
N GLY A 402 -25.36 -30.78 -18.00
CA GLY A 402 -24.68 -30.94 -19.28
C GLY A 402 -25.19 -29.99 -20.35
N TRP A 403 -25.66 -28.81 -19.96
CA TRP A 403 -26.19 -27.80 -20.88
C TRP A 403 -25.07 -26.91 -21.41
N ILE A 404 -25.24 -26.47 -22.65
CA ILE A 404 -24.37 -25.49 -23.30
C ILE A 404 -24.49 -24.16 -22.55
N HIS A 405 -23.37 -23.52 -22.26
CA HIS A 405 -23.33 -22.24 -21.54
C HIS A 405 -24.11 -22.27 -20.22
N GLN A 406 -23.96 -23.36 -19.47
CA GLN A 406 -24.67 -23.56 -18.20
C GLN A 406 -24.18 -22.56 -17.14
N HIS A 407 -25.13 -21.92 -16.46
CA HIS A 407 -24.87 -21.04 -15.32
C HIS A 407 -25.24 -21.79 -14.04
N ILE A 408 -24.33 -21.80 -13.08
CA ILE A 408 -24.53 -22.42 -11.77
C ILE A 408 -24.38 -21.34 -10.71
N HIS A 409 -25.47 -21.01 -10.05
CA HIS A 409 -25.45 -20.10 -8.90
C HIS A 409 -25.09 -20.88 -7.64
N THR A 410 -23.98 -20.50 -7.02
CA THR A 410 -23.64 -20.98 -5.67
C THR A 410 -24.41 -20.17 -4.63
N GLU A 411 -24.62 -20.75 -3.43
CA GLU A 411 -25.16 -19.98 -2.29
C GLU A 411 -24.12 -19.02 -1.68
N LEU A 412 -22.91 -18.98 -2.25
CA LEU A 412 -21.74 -18.28 -1.74
C LEU A 412 -21.56 -16.96 -2.51
N GLY A 413 -21.63 -15.82 -1.82
CA GLY A 413 -21.38 -14.50 -2.42
C GLY A 413 -20.04 -13.91 -1.97
N ASN A 414 -19.50 -12.98 -2.75
CA ASN A 414 -18.21 -12.31 -2.51
C ASN A 414 -17.01 -13.26 -2.44
N ILE A 415 -16.94 -14.19 -3.39
CA ILE A 415 -15.80 -15.08 -3.58
C ILE A 415 -14.64 -14.25 -4.12
N THR A 416 -13.43 -14.49 -3.62
CA THR A 416 -12.21 -13.91 -4.18
C THR A 416 -11.83 -14.62 -5.48
N ASP A 417 -11.63 -13.86 -6.56
CA ASP A 417 -11.33 -14.43 -7.89
C ASP A 417 -10.02 -15.24 -7.93
N GLU A 418 -9.08 -14.98 -7.01
CA GLU A 418 -7.75 -15.64 -6.96
C GLU A 418 -7.77 -17.01 -6.29
N ASP A 419 -8.61 -17.20 -5.26
CA ASP A 419 -8.64 -18.39 -4.42
C ASP A 419 -9.93 -19.21 -4.69
N PHE A 420 -10.20 -19.49 -5.97
CA PHE A 420 -11.35 -20.30 -6.38
C PHE A 420 -10.97 -21.36 -7.42
N SER A 421 -11.17 -22.63 -7.07
CA SER A 421 -10.92 -23.76 -7.95
C SER A 421 -12.03 -24.81 -7.82
N LEU A 422 -12.28 -25.57 -8.88
CA LEU A 422 -13.23 -26.68 -8.85
C LEU A 422 -12.76 -27.87 -9.66
N MET A 423 -13.33 -29.02 -9.32
CA MET A 423 -13.24 -30.26 -10.09
C MET A 423 -14.61 -30.68 -10.58
N VAL A 424 -14.66 -31.30 -11.76
CA VAL A 424 -15.86 -31.94 -12.30
C VAL A 424 -15.64 -33.44 -12.44
N ALA A 425 -16.50 -34.24 -11.85
CA ALA A 425 -16.47 -35.69 -11.91
C ALA A 425 -17.13 -36.21 -13.19
N VAL A 426 -16.45 -37.18 -13.81
CA VAL A 426 -16.96 -37.99 -14.91
C VAL A 426 -17.12 -39.42 -14.41
N GLU A 427 -18.36 -39.93 -14.48
CA GLU A 427 -18.66 -41.31 -14.12
C GLU A 427 -18.08 -42.26 -15.18
N GLN A 428 -17.20 -43.17 -14.73
CA GLN A 428 -16.55 -44.18 -15.56
C GLN A 428 -17.46 -45.40 -15.74
N THR A 429 -17.12 -46.27 -16.69
CA THR A 429 -17.88 -47.49 -16.99
C THR A 429 -17.97 -48.47 -15.82
N ASP A 430 -17.05 -48.39 -14.86
CA ASP A 430 -16.99 -49.21 -13.65
C ASP A 430 -17.76 -48.58 -12.45
N GLY A 431 -18.42 -47.44 -12.67
CA GLY A 431 -19.15 -46.70 -11.63
C GLY A 431 -18.26 -45.83 -10.74
N THR A 432 -16.95 -45.74 -11.00
CA THR A 432 -16.05 -44.83 -10.28
C THR A 432 -16.18 -43.40 -10.81
N LEU A 433 -16.03 -42.43 -9.92
CA LEU A 433 -16.02 -41.00 -10.29
C LEU A 433 -14.59 -40.54 -10.52
N LEU A 434 -14.26 -40.17 -11.75
CA LEU A 434 -12.98 -39.58 -12.10
C LEU A 434 -13.10 -38.05 -12.07
N TRP A 435 -12.48 -37.40 -11.09
CA TRP A 435 -12.49 -35.95 -10.93
C TRP A 435 -11.45 -35.29 -11.83
N GLN A 436 -11.87 -34.29 -12.61
CA GLN A 436 -10.98 -33.53 -13.48
C GLN A 436 -10.90 -32.10 -12.99
N ASP A 437 -9.70 -31.53 -12.95
CA ASP A 437 -9.51 -30.12 -12.62
C ASP A 437 -10.01 -29.25 -13.76
N TRP A 438 -10.73 -28.17 -13.41
CA TRP A 438 -11.08 -27.12 -14.36
C TRP A 438 -10.39 -25.84 -13.90
N HIS A 439 -9.86 -25.06 -14.85
CA HIS A 439 -9.20 -23.80 -14.52
C HIS A 439 -10.10 -22.60 -14.80
N GLN A 440 -9.97 -21.58 -13.96
CA GLN A 440 -10.69 -20.34 -14.14
C GLN A 440 -10.09 -19.52 -15.29
N VAL A 441 -10.94 -18.90 -16.09
CA VAL A 441 -10.57 -17.90 -17.10
C VAL A 441 -11.29 -16.58 -16.81
N GLU A 442 -10.65 -15.45 -17.12
CA GLU A 442 -11.28 -14.13 -17.00
C GLU A 442 -12.55 -14.02 -17.86
N LYS A 443 -12.47 -14.59 -19.07
CA LYS A 443 -13.48 -14.50 -20.11
C LYS A 443 -13.44 -15.73 -21.01
N LEU A 444 -14.58 -16.44 -21.10
CA LEU A 444 -14.70 -17.64 -21.95
C LEU A 444 -14.45 -17.36 -23.44
N GLN A 445 -14.63 -16.12 -23.91
CA GLN A 445 -14.44 -15.76 -25.32
C GLN A 445 -13.01 -16.02 -25.83
N ARG A 446 -12.02 -16.13 -24.93
CA ARG A 446 -10.62 -16.42 -25.27
C ARG A 446 -10.27 -17.92 -25.23
N ALA A 447 -11.14 -18.76 -24.68
CA ALA A 447 -10.88 -20.19 -24.47
C ALA A 447 -11.08 -21.01 -25.76
N THR A 448 -10.37 -22.13 -25.86
CA THR A 448 -10.54 -23.10 -26.96
C THR A 448 -11.69 -24.07 -26.71
N ALA A 449 -12.14 -24.78 -27.74
CA ALA A 449 -13.32 -25.65 -27.67
C ALA A 449 -13.17 -26.84 -26.69
N GLU A 450 -11.97 -27.41 -26.57
CA GLU A 450 -11.68 -28.59 -25.74
C GLU A 450 -11.13 -28.23 -24.35
N GLU A 451 -11.05 -26.95 -24.02
CA GLU A 451 -10.46 -26.45 -22.79
C GLU A 451 -11.42 -26.66 -21.60
N LEU A 452 -10.94 -27.28 -20.52
CA LEU A 452 -11.71 -27.50 -19.29
C LEU A 452 -11.69 -26.23 -18.42
N CYS A 453 -12.44 -25.21 -18.84
CA CYS A 453 -12.43 -23.90 -18.19
C CYS A 453 -13.82 -23.39 -17.79
N TYR A 454 -13.86 -22.49 -16.82
CA TYR A 454 -15.07 -21.78 -16.41
C TYR A 454 -14.76 -20.29 -16.14
N GLU A 455 -15.79 -19.46 -16.22
CA GLU A 455 -15.76 -18.07 -15.79
C GLU A 455 -16.49 -17.94 -14.45
N LEU A 456 -15.90 -17.21 -13.50
CA LEU A 456 -16.48 -16.94 -12.19
C LEU A 456 -16.94 -15.48 -12.11
N ASP A 457 -18.18 -15.27 -11.70
CA ASP A 457 -18.64 -13.98 -11.20
C ASP A 457 -18.64 -13.98 -9.66
N GLY A 458 -17.49 -13.64 -9.06
CA GLY A 458 -17.26 -13.71 -7.62
C GLY A 458 -18.30 -12.99 -6.74
N PRO A 459 -18.77 -11.77 -7.07
CA PRO A 459 -19.80 -11.07 -6.31
C PRO A 459 -21.14 -11.81 -6.25
N SER A 460 -21.60 -12.40 -7.37
CA SER A 460 -22.86 -13.14 -7.43
C SER A 460 -22.72 -14.62 -7.06
N GLY A 461 -21.50 -15.15 -7.04
CA GLY A 461 -21.24 -16.57 -6.84
C GLY A 461 -21.64 -17.44 -8.03
N THR A 462 -21.68 -16.87 -9.24
CA THR A 462 -22.13 -17.58 -10.45
C THR A 462 -20.96 -18.17 -11.21
N ILE A 463 -21.00 -19.47 -11.45
CA ILE A 463 -20.03 -20.20 -12.28
C ILE A 463 -20.64 -20.39 -13.66
N ILE A 464 -19.93 -19.98 -14.70
CA ILE A 464 -20.36 -20.05 -16.09
C ILE A 464 -19.46 -21.01 -16.85
N PHE A 465 -20.04 -22.05 -17.43
CA PHE A 465 -19.33 -23.03 -18.25
C PHE A 465 -19.38 -22.67 -19.74
N GLY A 466 -18.49 -23.30 -20.51
CA GLY A 466 -18.37 -23.10 -21.95
C GLY A 466 -19.53 -23.68 -22.77
N ASP A 467 -19.42 -23.52 -24.09
CA ASP A 467 -20.43 -23.92 -25.09
C ASP A 467 -19.90 -24.93 -26.13
N ASN A 468 -18.75 -25.57 -25.86
CA ASN A 468 -17.95 -26.38 -26.78
C ASN A 468 -17.40 -25.61 -28.00
N ARG A 469 -17.49 -24.28 -28.00
CA ARG A 469 -16.73 -23.40 -28.92
C ARG A 469 -15.75 -22.53 -28.14
N ARG A 470 -16.14 -22.12 -26.94
CA ARG A 470 -15.48 -21.23 -25.99
C ARG A 470 -15.44 -21.91 -24.62
N GLY A 471 -14.59 -22.92 -24.49
CA GLY A 471 -14.54 -23.83 -23.35
C GLY A 471 -15.51 -25.02 -23.47
N SER A 472 -15.17 -26.09 -22.75
CA SER A 472 -15.94 -27.34 -22.72
C SER A 472 -17.21 -27.23 -21.87
N VAL A 473 -18.21 -28.04 -22.21
CA VAL A 473 -19.42 -28.24 -21.41
C VAL A 473 -19.15 -29.30 -20.32
N PRO A 474 -19.53 -29.07 -19.05
CA PRO A 474 -19.30 -30.04 -17.98
C PRO A 474 -20.11 -31.31 -18.22
N ALA A 475 -19.52 -32.47 -17.89
CA ALA A 475 -20.22 -33.75 -17.97
C ALA A 475 -21.50 -33.71 -17.13
N LYS A 476 -22.58 -34.33 -17.63
CA LYS A 476 -23.83 -34.43 -16.89
C LYS A 476 -23.66 -35.39 -15.71
N GLY A 477 -24.08 -34.99 -14.52
CA GLY A 477 -23.97 -35.83 -13.33
C GLY A 477 -24.67 -35.23 -12.12
N LYS A 478 -24.84 -36.06 -11.08
CA LYS A 478 -25.40 -35.62 -9.80
C LYS A 478 -24.26 -35.38 -8.81
N ASN A 479 -24.21 -34.20 -8.18
CA ASN A 479 -23.15 -33.77 -7.27
C ASN A 479 -21.74 -33.97 -7.86
N ASN A 480 -21.62 -33.80 -9.17
CA ASN A 480 -20.41 -34.07 -9.92
C ASN A 480 -19.56 -32.81 -10.14
N ILE A 481 -19.85 -31.72 -9.46
CA ILE A 481 -19.01 -30.52 -9.40
C ILE A 481 -18.62 -30.36 -7.95
N LEU A 482 -17.34 -30.23 -7.65
CA LEU A 482 -16.80 -30.04 -6.31
C LEU A 482 -15.89 -28.82 -6.31
N ILE A 483 -16.24 -27.81 -5.51
CA ILE A 483 -15.38 -26.67 -5.26
C ILE A 483 -14.23 -27.14 -4.36
N THR A 484 -13.00 -26.95 -4.81
CA THR A 484 -11.77 -27.42 -4.13
C THR A 484 -11.03 -26.31 -3.42
N ASP A 485 -11.18 -25.05 -3.86
CA ASP A 485 -10.68 -23.88 -3.17
C ASP A 485 -11.78 -22.81 -3.20
N CYS A 486 -12.06 -22.19 -2.06
CA CYS A 486 -12.98 -21.06 -1.98
C CYS A 486 -12.70 -20.23 -0.74
N THR A 487 -12.30 -19.00 -0.99
CA THR A 487 -12.14 -17.96 0.03
C THR A 487 -13.15 -16.85 -0.18
N LEU A 488 -13.80 -16.44 0.91
CA LEU A 488 -14.72 -15.31 0.91
C LEU A 488 -14.05 -14.06 1.46
N THR A 489 -14.45 -12.91 0.94
CA THR A 489 -14.08 -11.61 1.52
C THR A 489 -15.30 -10.70 1.63
N ARG A 490 -15.24 -9.72 2.52
CA ARG A 490 -16.25 -8.67 2.71
C ARG A 490 -15.89 -7.39 1.95
N GLY A 491 -14.78 -7.38 1.21
CA GLY A 491 -14.35 -6.24 0.39
C GLY A 491 -14.29 -4.95 1.20
N SER A 492 -15.07 -3.95 0.81
CA SER A 492 -15.11 -2.65 1.49
C SER A 492 -15.62 -2.73 2.94
N ARG A 493 -16.48 -3.70 3.26
CA ARG A 493 -17.01 -3.93 4.62
C ARG A 493 -16.00 -4.60 5.56
N GLY A 494 -14.91 -5.15 5.01
CA GLY A 494 -13.80 -5.67 5.82
C GLY A 494 -12.99 -4.57 6.51
N ASN A 495 -13.17 -3.30 6.13
CA ASN A 495 -12.50 -2.18 6.77
C ASN A 495 -13.17 -1.88 8.12
N ILE A 496 -12.49 -2.24 9.20
CA ILE A 496 -12.98 -2.14 10.59
C ILE A 496 -12.10 -1.21 11.41
N HIS A 497 -12.66 -0.62 12.46
CA HIS A 497 -11.91 0.21 13.40
C HIS A 497 -11.02 -0.65 14.32
N SER A 498 -10.00 -0.02 14.92
CA SER A 498 -9.17 -0.65 15.95
C SER A 498 -10.02 -1.21 17.09
N ALA A 499 -9.52 -2.23 17.77
CA ALA A 499 -10.14 -2.92 18.91
C ALA A 499 -11.42 -3.73 18.61
N GLN A 500 -11.77 -3.98 17.34
CA GLN A 500 -12.92 -4.83 16.97
C GLN A 500 -12.58 -6.32 16.77
N ILE A 501 -11.30 -6.71 16.79
CA ILE A 501 -10.87 -8.11 16.70
C ILE A 501 -10.58 -8.58 18.12
N GLU A 502 -11.26 -9.65 18.54
CA GLU A 502 -11.40 -9.97 19.96
C GLU A 502 -10.64 -11.23 20.37
N LYS A 503 -10.74 -12.30 19.57
CA LYS A 503 -10.19 -13.60 19.93
C LYS A 503 -9.97 -14.51 18.74
N ILE A 504 -9.10 -15.50 18.91
CA ILE A 504 -8.98 -16.64 18.00
C ILE A 504 -10.30 -17.42 18.03
N GLU A 505 -10.72 -17.95 16.88
CA GLU A 505 -11.92 -18.78 16.81
C GLU A 505 -11.73 -20.05 17.65
N GLU A 506 -12.62 -20.27 18.63
CA GLU A 506 -12.52 -21.42 19.52
C GLU A 506 -13.00 -22.69 18.82
N ALA A 507 -12.07 -23.59 18.48
CA ALA A 507 -12.41 -24.92 17.96
C ALA A 507 -12.45 -26.00 19.08
N GLN A 508 -11.44 -26.05 19.95
CA GLN A 508 -11.29 -27.10 20.98
C GLN A 508 -10.68 -26.61 22.32
N GLY A 509 -10.67 -25.30 22.59
CA GLY A 509 -10.03 -24.73 23.79
C GLY A 509 -8.49 -24.71 23.75
N ASP A 510 -7.90 -25.01 22.60
CA ASP A 510 -6.45 -25.11 22.40
C ASP A 510 -5.66 -23.81 22.61
N TYR A 511 -6.34 -22.67 22.60
CA TYR A 511 -5.73 -21.32 22.63
C TYR A 511 -6.08 -20.54 23.90
N GLU A 512 -6.45 -21.24 24.98
CA GLU A 512 -6.61 -20.62 26.29
C GLU A 512 -5.30 -19.94 26.73
N GLY A 513 -5.41 -18.72 27.27
CA GLY A 513 -4.26 -17.93 27.73
C GLY A 513 -3.56 -17.10 26.64
N ILE A 514 -4.07 -17.10 25.40
CA ILE A 514 -3.68 -16.14 24.36
C ILE A 514 -4.67 -14.97 24.31
N ASP A 515 -4.17 -13.76 24.54
CA ASP A 515 -4.88 -12.51 24.32
C ASP A 515 -4.55 -11.91 22.95
N VAL A 516 -5.58 -11.40 22.27
CA VAL A 516 -5.45 -10.75 20.97
C VAL A 516 -5.68 -9.25 21.12
N HIS A 517 -4.70 -8.45 20.70
CA HIS A 517 -4.80 -6.98 20.71
C HIS A 517 -4.81 -6.41 19.29
N HIS A 518 -5.90 -5.73 18.93
CA HIS A 518 -6.07 -5.07 17.64
C HIS A 518 -5.91 -3.55 17.79
N LEU A 519 -4.74 -3.04 17.44
CA LEU A 519 -4.38 -1.63 17.71
C LEU A 519 -4.49 -0.70 16.49
N VAL A 520 -4.46 -1.26 15.28
CA VAL A 520 -4.48 -0.50 14.03
C VAL A 520 -5.75 -0.91 13.27
N PRO A 521 -6.51 0.02 12.68
CA PRO A 521 -7.72 -0.32 11.94
C PRO A 521 -7.40 -1.17 10.69
N ALA A 522 -8.32 -2.04 10.30
CA ALA A 522 -8.22 -2.75 9.04
C ALA A 522 -8.57 -1.84 7.87
N THR A 523 -7.72 -1.82 6.87
CA THR A 523 -7.85 -0.94 5.70
C THR A 523 -7.50 -1.66 4.41
N GLY A 524 -7.73 -1.02 3.26
CA GLY A 524 -7.38 -1.57 1.94
C GLY A 524 -8.42 -2.51 1.34
N GLY A 525 -9.45 -2.91 2.09
CA GLY A 525 -10.55 -3.71 1.60
C GLY A 525 -11.36 -2.94 0.57
N ARG A 526 -11.59 -3.53 -0.61
CA ARG A 526 -12.34 -2.91 -1.70
C ARG A 526 -13.19 -3.94 -2.44
N ASP A 527 -14.37 -3.51 -2.87
CA ASP A 527 -15.25 -4.31 -3.72
C ASP A 527 -14.70 -4.34 -5.15
N LYS A 528 -15.21 -5.28 -5.97
CA LYS A 528 -14.90 -5.35 -7.40
C LYS A 528 -15.19 -4.00 -8.07
N GLU A 529 -14.24 -3.53 -8.88
CA GLU A 529 -14.31 -2.19 -9.47
C GLU A 529 -15.53 -2.05 -10.40
N SER A 530 -16.32 -0.99 -10.21
CA SER A 530 -17.45 -0.69 -11.08
C SER A 530 -17.00 -0.08 -12.41
N ILE A 531 -17.87 -0.11 -13.43
CA ILE A 531 -17.56 0.48 -14.75
C ILE A 531 -17.21 1.97 -14.63
N LEU A 532 -17.94 2.74 -13.80
CA LEU A 532 -17.68 4.17 -13.58
C LEU A 532 -16.33 4.43 -12.89
N GLN A 533 -15.94 3.55 -11.96
CA GLN A 533 -14.64 3.64 -11.29
C GLN A 533 -13.49 3.34 -12.26
N ARG A 534 -13.66 2.34 -13.14
CA ARG A 534 -12.71 2.04 -14.22
C ARG A 534 -12.51 3.21 -15.17
N GLU A 535 -13.61 3.83 -15.61
CA GLU A 535 -13.55 5.04 -16.46
C GLU A 535 -12.78 6.17 -15.76
N SER A 536 -13.07 6.39 -14.47
CA SER A 536 -12.36 7.39 -13.67
C SER A 536 -10.87 7.09 -13.52
N ARG A 537 -10.49 5.81 -13.36
CA ARG A 537 -9.09 5.39 -13.31
C ARG A 537 -8.39 5.59 -14.64
N MET A 538 -9.02 5.24 -15.75
CA MET A 538 -8.50 5.48 -17.11
C MET A 538 -8.28 6.97 -17.38
N LEU A 539 -9.24 7.83 -17.01
CA LEU A 539 -9.09 9.27 -17.18
C LEU A 539 -7.96 9.87 -16.33
N LYS A 540 -7.73 9.32 -15.13
CA LYS A 540 -6.57 9.72 -14.30
C LYS A 540 -5.26 9.28 -14.93
N ASP A 541 -5.20 8.06 -15.44
CA ASP A 541 -4.02 7.51 -16.11
C ASP A 541 -3.64 8.31 -17.37
N LEU A 542 -4.63 8.69 -18.18
CA LEU A 542 -4.42 9.56 -19.36
C LEU A 542 -3.85 10.94 -19.01
N ASN A 543 -4.10 11.43 -17.80
CA ASN A 543 -3.56 12.69 -17.29
C ASN A 543 -2.23 12.50 -16.55
N THR A 544 -1.74 11.27 -16.42
CA THR A 544 -0.46 10.97 -15.77
C THR A 544 0.67 11.20 -16.78
N GLU A 545 1.62 12.10 -16.46
CA GLU A 545 2.74 12.38 -17.36
C GLU A 545 3.87 11.38 -17.15
N TYR A 546 4.16 10.61 -18.20
CA TYR A 546 5.17 9.54 -18.16
C TYR A 546 6.61 10.00 -18.45
N ARG A 547 6.85 11.30 -18.64
CA ARG A 547 8.17 11.85 -19.02
C ARG A 547 8.39 13.22 -18.40
N ALA A 548 9.65 13.53 -18.05
CA ALA A 548 10.04 14.83 -17.50
C ALA A 548 10.36 15.83 -18.63
N VAL A 549 9.36 16.60 -19.08
CA VAL A 549 9.50 17.57 -20.18
C VAL A 549 9.43 19.00 -19.64
N GLY A 550 8.39 19.32 -18.87
CA GLY A 550 8.13 20.63 -18.27
C GLY A 550 8.80 20.83 -16.90
N ILE A 551 8.85 22.09 -16.45
CA ILE A 551 9.36 22.47 -15.12
C ILE A 551 8.55 21.79 -14.02
N GLU A 552 7.22 21.78 -14.18
CA GLU A 552 6.27 21.16 -13.25
C GLU A 552 6.50 19.64 -13.17
N ASP A 553 6.73 18.96 -14.30
CA ASP A 553 7.03 17.52 -14.34
C ASP A 553 8.28 17.20 -13.50
N TYR A 554 9.39 17.94 -13.71
CA TYR A 554 10.62 17.73 -12.92
C TYR A 554 10.38 17.99 -11.44
N ALA A 555 9.65 19.06 -11.09
CA ALA A 555 9.36 19.40 -9.70
C ALA A 555 8.51 18.30 -9.04
N ARG A 556 7.46 17.83 -9.70
CA ARG A 556 6.58 16.77 -9.21
C ARG A 556 7.33 15.45 -9.05
N ILE A 557 7.99 14.97 -10.10
CA ILE A 557 8.73 13.69 -10.09
C ILE A 557 9.78 13.69 -8.97
N VAL A 558 10.52 14.78 -8.79
CA VAL A 558 11.48 14.87 -7.69
C VAL A 558 10.76 14.89 -6.34
N THR A 559 9.70 15.67 -6.19
CA THR A 559 8.94 15.76 -4.92
C THR A 559 8.35 14.41 -4.54
N GLU A 560 7.94 13.60 -5.50
CA GLU A 560 7.36 12.25 -5.32
C GLU A 560 8.42 11.14 -5.23
N THR A 561 9.72 11.47 -5.21
CA THR A 561 10.80 10.46 -5.14
C THR A 561 10.57 9.50 -3.97
N PRO A 562 10.42 8.18 -4.23
CA PRO A 562 10.13 7.19 -3.21
C PRO A 562 11.17 7.20 -2.08
N GLY A 563 10.71 7.08 -0.82
CA GLY A 563 11.64 6.97 0.31
C GLY A 563 12.06 8.27 0.96
N LEU A 564 11.87 9.42 0.30
CA LEU A 564 12.48 10.69 0.70
C LEU A 564 11.46 11.68 1.29
N MET A 565 11.96 12.62 2.09
CA MET A 565 11.20 13.77 2.58
C MET A 565 11.78 15.06 2.04
N ILE A 566 11.11 15.65 1.06
CA ILE A 566 11.59 16.84 0.34
C ILE A 566 10.70 18.02 0.72
N ASP A 567 11.32 19.11 1.16
CA ASP A 567 10.60 20.32 1.56
C ASP A 567 10.29 21.21 0.36
N THR A 568 11.32 21.54 -0.42
CA THR A 568 11.18 22.43 -1.55
C THR A 568 12.02 21.93 -2.72
N VAL A 569 11.43 21.98 -3.91
CA VAL A 569 12.10 21.71 -5.18
C VAL A 569 12.03 22.95 -6.06
N LYS A 570 13.18 23.38 -6.56
CA LYS A 570 13.27 24.44 -7.56
C LYS A 570 13.98 23.93 -8.80
N VAL A 571 13.32 24.02 -9.96
CA VAL A 571 13.86 23.54 -11.23
C VAL A 571 14.34 24.75 -12.05
N LEU A 572 15.59 24.69 -12.50
CA LEU A 572 16.25 25.72 -13.30
C LEU A 572 16.51 25.18 -14.71
N PRO A 573 15.69 25.54 -15.71
CA PRO A 573 15.88 25.10 -17.09
C PRO A 573 17.09 25.80 -17.72
N LEU A 574 17.86 25.07 -18.53
CA LEU A 574 19.03 25.60 -19.24
C LEU A 574 20.06 26.24 -18.29
N TYR A 575 20.15 25.74 -17.06
CA TYR A 575 21.12 26.17 -16.06
C TYR A 575 22.09 25.03 -15.75
N ARG A 576 23.38 25.38 -15.62
CA ARG A 576 24.43 24.49 -15.12
C ARG A 576 24.98 25.07 -13.81
N PRO A 577 25.19 24.26 -12.76
CA PRO A 577 25.76 24.76 -11.51
C PRO A 577 27.07 25.51 -11.75
N GLY A 578 27.15 26.75 -11.25
CA GLY A 578 28.30 27.63 -11.40
C GLY A 578 28.25 28.60 -12.59
N LEU A 579 27.23 28.52 -13.46
CA LEU A 579 26.99 29.50 -14.54
C LEU A 579 26.79 30.91 -13.97
N LYS A 580 27.45 31.90 -14.57
CA LYS A 580 27.33 33.32 -14.19
C LYS A 580 26.25 33.99 -15.06
N LYS A 581 25.55 34.99 -14.52
CA LYS A 581 24.56 35.80 -15.25
C LYS A 581 23.41 34.99 -15.88
N TYR A 582 22.86 34.03 -15.14
CA TYR A 582 21.57 33.42 -15.49
C TYR A 582 20.44 34.39 -15.13
N PRO A 583 19.40 34.60 -15.98
CA PRO A 583 19.05 33.86 -17.19
C PRO A 583 19.61 34.42 -18.52
N GLU A 584 20.44 35.46 -18.50
CA GLU A 584 21.02 36.08 -19.71
C GLU A 584 21.91 35.10 -20.48
N GLN A 585 22.67 34.29 -19.75
CA GLN A 585 23.45 33.17 -20.26
C GLN A 585 22.77 31.85 -19.89
N LYS A 586 22.63 30.97 -20.88
CA LYS A 586 21.96 29.67 -20.77
C LYS A 586 22.91 28.56 -21.19
N ALA A 587 22.82 27.42 -20.53
CA ALA A 587 23.53 26.20 -20.87
C ALA A 587 22.60 25.27 -21.65
N GLU A 588 23.10 24.72 -22.77
CA GLU A 588 22.31 23.87 -23.65
C GLU A 588 22.04 22.49 -23.05
N ASN A 589 20.84 21.95 -23.31
CA ASN A 589 20.45 20.59 -22.99
C ASN A 589 20.68 20.17 -21.54
N CYS A 590 20.52 21.10 -20.59
CA CYS A 590 20.63 20.77 -19.18
C CYS A 590 19.52 21.37 -18.33
N VAL A 591 19.18 20.65 -17.27
CA VAL A 591 18.24 21.06 -16.23
C VAL A 591 18.94 20.88 -14.89
N THR A 592 18.90 21.90 -14.05
CA THR A 592 19.38 21.79 -12.67
C THR A 592 18.19 21.78 -11.73
N VAL A 593 18.09 20.76 -10.89
CA VAL A 593 17.11 20.67 -9.84
C VAL A 593 17.79 20.99 -8.51
N VAL A 594 17.33 22.04 -7.85
CA VAL A 594 17.76 22.49 -6.54
C VAL A 594 16.80 21.91 -5.52
N ILE A 595 17.31 21.14 -4.57
CA ILE A 595 16.49 20.32 -3.67
C ILE A 595 16.86 20.62 -2.24
N GLU A 596 15.85 20.96 -1.47
CA GLU A 596 15.96 21.09 -0.04
C GLU A 596 15.30 19.90 0.65
N PRO A 597 16.09 19.01 1.28
CA PRO A 597 15.52 17.94 2.07
C PRO A 597 14.93 18.51 3.36
N TYR A 598 13.87 17.89 3.86
CA TYR A 598 13.25 18.30 5.11
C TYR A 598 14.26 18.26 6.27
N SER A 599 14.33 19.33 7.04
CA SER A 599 15.17 19.44 8.23
C SER A 599 14.50 20.36 9.25
N LYS A 600 14.57 19.99 10.54
CA LYS A 600 14.04 20.83 11.64
C LYS A 600 14.71 22.21 11.70
N THR A 601 15.92 22.34 11.17
CA THR A 601 16.71 23.59 11.19
C THR A 601 16.56 24.41 9.91
N GLY A 602 15.89 23.89 8.87
CA GLY A 602 15.76 24.56 7.57
C GLY A 602 17.08 24.65 6.77
N GLN A 603 18.06 23.79 7.08
CA GLN A 603 19.34 23.68 6.37
C GLN A 603 19.69 22.22 6.10
N GLY A 604 18.81 21.52 5.38
CA GLY A 604 18.97 20.12 5.05
C GLY A 604 20.19 19.88 4.14
N LYS A 605 20.91 18.78 4.36
CA LYS A 605 22.01 18.34 3.49
C LYS A 605 21.62 17.11 2.70
N LEU A 606 21.99 17.09 1.42
CA LEU A 606 21.75 15.94 0.55
C LEU A 606 22.88 14.92 0.72
N SER A 607 22.60 13.82 1.43
CA SER A 607 23.54 12.70 1.52
C SER A 607 23.76 12.01 0.17
N ILE A 608 24.82 11.21 0.05
CA ILE A 608 25.15 10.52 -1.21
C ILE A 608 24.01 9.56 -1.63
N ALA A 609 23.46 8.81 -0.67
CA ALA A 609 22.33 7.91 -0.90
C ALA A 609 21.08 8.69 -1.33
N TYR A 610 20.81 9.84 -0.68
CA TYR A 610 19.70 10.73 -1.01
C TYR A 610 19.78 11.22 -2.47
N LYS A 611 20.95 11.71 -2.91
CA LYS A 611 21.17 12.10 -4.33
C LYS A 611 20.99 10.93 -5.27
N LYS A 612 21.50 9.74 -4.91
CA LYS A 612 21.40 8.54 -5.73
C LYS A 612 19.95 8.14 -5.97
N ASN A 613 19.11 8.16 -4.94
CA ASN A 613 17.67 7.86 -5.06
C ASN A 613 16.96 8.81 -6.02
N ILE A 614 17.25 10.11 -5.93
CA ILE A 614 16.66 11.12 -6.83
C ILE A 614 17.12 10.89 -8.27
N TYR A 615 18.41 10.63 -8.49
CA TYR A 615 18.92 10.31 -9.81
C TYR A 615 18.30 9.05 -10.39
N THR A 616 18.23 7.96 -9.61
CA THR A 616 17.63 6.70 -10.04
C THR A 616 16.15 6.87 -10.40
N HIS A 617 15.40 7.65 -9.61
CA HIS A 617 14.00 7.92 -9.90
C HIS A 617 13.82 8.80 -11.14
N LEU A 618 14.57 9.91 -11.25
CA LEU A 618 14.53 10.80 -12.41
C LEU A 618 14.96 10.12 -13.71
N GLU A 619 15.91 9.19 -13.67
CA GLU A 619 16.42 8.51 -14.86
C GLU A 619 15.32 7.71 -15.58
N LYS A 620 14.29 7.24 -14.85
CA LYS A 620 13.12 6.57 -15.44
C LYS A 620 12.33 7.49 -16.39
N TYR A 621 12.36 8.80 -16.15
CA TYR A 621 11.55 9.81 -16.87
C TYR A 621 12.38 10.77 -17.75
N ARG A 622 13.71 10.75 -17.60
CA ARG A 622 14.64 11.68 -18.24
C ARG A 622 14.68 11.47 -19.77
N PRO A 623 14.51 12.53 -20.58
CA PRO A 623 14.83 12.47 -22.00
C PRO A 623 16.33 12.21 -22.22
N ILE A 624 16.67 11.28 -23.12
CA ILE A 624 18.05 10.81 -23.36
C ILE A 624 19.04 11.98 -23.58
N THR A 625 18.61 13.02 -24.27
CA THR A 625 19.43 14.19 -24.66
C THR A 625 19.65 15.22 -23.54
N THR A 626 18.94 15.12 -22.41
CA THR A 626 18.94 16.15 -21.35
C THR A 626 19.86 15.75 -20.19
N LYS A 627 20.82 16.61 -19.82
CA LYS A 627 21.68 16.43 -18.64
C LYS A 627 21.03 17.00 -17.39
N ILE A 628 20.90 16.20 -16.33
CA ILE A 628 20.31 16.63 -15.06
C ILE A 628 21.41 16.86 -14.02
N TYR A 629 21.35 18.00 -13.32
CA TYR A 629 22.17 18.28 -12.14
C TYR A 629 21.29 18.39 -10.90
N VAL A 630 21.58 17.59 -9.87
CA VAL A 630 20.91 17.68 -8.57
C VAL A 630 21.83 18.37 -7.58
N VAL A 631 21.41 19.51 -7.03
CA VAL A 631 22.21 20.33 -6.12
C VAL A 631 21.42 20.74 -4.89
N GLU A 632 22.11 20.91 -3.77
CA GLU A 632 21.55 21.56 -2.58
C GLU A 632 21.50 23.10 -2.78
N PRO A 633 20.57 23.80 -2.13
CA PRO A 633 20.54 25.24 -2.16
C PRO A 633 21.78 25.82 -1.46
N LEU A 634 22.32 26.90 -2.03
CA LEU A 634 23.32 27.71 -1.34
C LEU A 634 22.60 28.62 -0.35
N TYR A 635 22.76 28.35 0.94
CA TYR A 635 22.16 29.14 2.01
C TYR A 635 22.91 30.48 2.18
N VAL A 636 22.19 31.59 1.99
CA VAL A 636 22.69 32.96 2.21
C VAL A 636 22.04 33.51 3.47
N GLY A 637 22.86 33.83 4.47
CA GLY A 637 22.39 34.36 5.75
C GLY A 637 22.00 35.83 5.62
N LEU A 638 20.94 36.23 6.32
CA LEU A 638 20.51 37.62 6.45
C LEU A 638 20.64 38.03 7.90
N GLU A 639 21.51 39.02 8.15
CA GLU A 639 21.60 39.73 9.42
C GLU A 639 20.70 40.97 9.35
N ILE A 640 19.64 40.95 10.16
CA ILE A 640 18.64 42.00 10.20
C ILE A 640 18.85 42.80 11.48
N HIS A 641 19.09 44.10 11.34
CA HIS A 641 19.29 45.03 12.45
C HIS A 641 18.35 46.22 12.33
N GLY A 642 17.85 46.74 13.44
CA GLY A 642 16.91 47.86 13.36
C GLY A 642 16.24 48.26 14.65
N GLU A 643 15.65 49.46 14.63
CA GLU A 643 14.85 50.01 15.72
C GLU A 643 13.41 50.19 15.25
N ILE A 644 12.47 49.51 15.93
CA ILE A 644 11.05 49.51 15.59
C ILE A 644 10.25 50.04 16.77
N VAL A 645 9.39 51.03 16.51
CA VAL A 645 8.49 51.60 17.51
C VAL A 645 7.19 50.80 17.52
N ILE A 646 6.85 50.19 18.66
CA ILE A 646 5.67 49.36 18.86
C ILE A 646 4.61 50.09 19.68
N LYS A 647 3.33 49.80 19.44
CA LYS A 647 2.22 50.41 20.19
C LYS A 647 2.22 49.91 21.64
N ALA A 648 1.85 50.79 22.59
CA ALA A 648 1.99 50.57 24.03
C ALA A 648 1.31 49.30 24.59
N ASN A 649 0.29 48.74 23.92
CA ASN A 649 -0.52 47.62 24.43
C ASN A 649 -0.11 46.22 23.91
N TYR A 650 0.98 46.08 23.15
CA TYR A 650 1.39 44.79 22.57
C TYR A 650 2.57 44.15 23.32
N SER A 651 2.35 42.96 23.91
CA SER A 651 3.39 42.16 24.57
C SER A 651 4.12 41.20 23.63
N ASN A 652 3.46 40.71 22.57
CA ASN A 652 4.01 39.69 21.65
C ASN A 652 4.59 40.27 20.35
N ALA A 653 4.77 41.60 20.26
CA ALA A 653 5.20 42.27 19.03
C ALA A 653 6.49 41.70 18.42
N ARG A 654 7.45 41.28 19.25
CA ARG A 654 8.71 40.67 18.76
C ARG A 654 8.49 39.35 18.02
N GLN A 655 7.59 38.50 18.50
CA GLN A 655 7.28 37.23 17.86
C GLN A 655 6.54 37.45 16.53
N GLU A 656 5.58 38.37 16.50
CA GLU A 656 4.83 38.71 15.27
C GLU A 656 5.74 39.31 14.19
N ILE A 657 6.66 40.21 14.55
CA ILE A 657 7.63 40.79 13.62
C ILE A 657 8.56 39.70 13.06
N ASN A 658 9.10 38.82 13.91
CA ASN A 658 9.95 37.71 13.47
C ASN A 658 9.19 36.73 12.55
N GLN A 659 7.94 36.42 12.87
CA GLN A 659 7.08 35.58 12.02
C GLN A 659 6.80 36.25 10.66
N CYS A 660 6.55 37.56 10.64
CA CYS A 660 6.35 38.32 9.40
C CYS A 660 7.61 38.29 8.52
N ILE A 661 8.78 38.52 9.10
CA ILE A 661 10.08 38.42 8.40
C ILE A 661 10.29 37.02 7.82
N GLN A 662 10.09 35.97 8.61
CA GLN A 662 10.23 34.58 8.15
C GLN A 662 9.23 34.25 7.04
N LYS A 663 7.99 34.73 7.16
CA LYS A 663 6.95 34.56 6.14
C LYS A 663 7.32 35.28 4.85
N PHE A 664 7.83 36.50 4.94
CA PHE A 664 8.25 37.27 3.76
C PHE A 664 9.41 36.59 3.02
N ILE A 665 10.41 36.12 3.75
CA ILE A 665 11.56 35.40 3.18
C ILE A 665 11.09 34.11 2.48
N SER A 666 10.24 33.30 3.14
CA SER A 666 9.71 32.07 2.55
C SER A 666 8.86 32.32 1.29
N LEU A 667 8.12 33.43 1.22
CA LEU A 667 7.37 33.83 0.02
C LEU A 667 8.28 34.29 -1.11
N THR A 668 9.38 34.97 -0.78
CA THR A 668 10.37 35.42 -1.76
C THR A 668 11.09 34.24 -2.40
N ASP A 669 11.41 33.21 -1.62
CA ASP A 669 12.03 31.97 -2.12
C ASP A 669 11.10 31.15 -3.04
N LYS A 670 9.78 31.22 -2.82
CA LYS A 670 8.76 30.50 -3.61
C LYS A 670 8.39 31.17 -4.93
N LYS A 671 8.83 32.40 -5.19
CA LYS A 671 8.63 33.01 -6.51
C LYS A 671 9.42 32.21 -7.54
N GLU A 672 8.74 31.81 -8.62
CA GLU A 672 9.31 31.08 -9.77
C GLU A 672 10.26 31.94 -10.64
N ASP A 673 10.83 32.99 -10.06
CA ASP A 673 11.73 33.88 -10.76
C ASP A 673 13.11 33.24 -10.92
N CYS A 674 13.69 33.45 -12.11
CA CYS A 674 15.01 33.00 -12.50
C CYS A 674 16.13 33.55 -11.60
N GLN A 675 15.86 34.63 -10.86
CA GLN A 675 16.75 35.23 -9.87
C GLN A 675 15.94 35.55 -8.60
N VAL A 676 16.44 35.12 -7.44
CA VAL A 676 15.79 35.43 -6.16
C VAL A 676 16.27 36.80 -5.70
N ILE A 677 15.33 37.76 -5.67
CA ILE A 677 15.60 39.15 -5.27
C ILE A 677 14.77 39.44 -4.02
N LEU A 678 15.45 39.79 -2.94
CA LEU A 678 14.80 40.34 -1.75
C LEU A 678 14.69 41.85 -1.95
N ASN A 679 13.46 42.32 -2.19
CA ASN A 679 13.15 43.74 -2.27
C ASN A 679 13.09 44.32 -0.85
N PHE A 680 13.98 45.27 -0.56
CA PHE A 680 14.06 45.86 0.78
C PHE A 680 12.84 46.72 1.11
N GLY A 681 12.30 47.45 0.13
CA GLY A 681 11.10 48.27 0.29
C GLY A 681 9.85 47.44 0.63
N ASP A 682 9.69 46.29 -0.02
CA ASP A 682 8.56 45.38 0.25
C ASP A 682 8.65 44.74 1.65
N LEU A 683 9.86 44.37 2.08
CA LEU A 683 10.09 43.86 3.44
C LEU A 683 9.80 44.95 4.48
N TYR A 684 10.29 46.18 4.26
CA TYR A 684 10.02 47.33 5.12
C TYR A 684 8.52 47.60 5.23
N GLY A 685 7.81 47.65 4.10
CA GLY A 685 6.36 47.86 4.07
C GLY A 685 5.59 46.74 4.75
N SER A 686 6.02 45.48 4.61
CA SER A 686 5.39 44.32 5.26
C SER A 686 5.48 44.40 6.80
N ILE A 687 6.57 44.96 7.33
CA ILE A 687 6.74 45.19 8.78
C ILE A 687 5.92 46.39 9.24
N GLU A 688 5.87 47.48 8.47
CA GLU A 688 5.11 48.69 8.80
C GLU A 688 3.60 48.44 8.83
N LEU A 689 3.09 47.54 7.97
CA LEU A 689 1.68 47.17 7.91
C LEU A 689 1.20 46.34 9.12
N LEU A 690 2.09 45.86 9.99
CA LEU A 690 1.71 45.10 11.18
C LEU A 690 0.96 45.99 12.18
N THR A 691 -0.15 45.50 12.70
CA THR A 691 -1.01 46.25 13.65
C THR A 691 -0.27 46.64 14.93
N CYS A 692 0.72 45.86 15.34
CA CYS A 692 1.57 46.07 16.51
C CYS A 692 2.66 47.13 16.30
N VAL A 693 3.00 47.47 15.05
CA VAL A 693 4.01 48.47 14.70
C VAL A 693 3.36 49.86 14.58
N SER A 694 4.02 50.86 15.16
CA SER A 694 3.64 52.27 15.01
C SER A 694 4.49 52.96 13.95
N GLN A 695 5.81 52.72 13.98
CA GLN A 695 6.76 53.28 13.03
C GLN A 695 8.04 52.45 13.02
N VAL A 696 8.69 52.29 11.86
CA VAL A 696 10.05 51.75 11.76
C VAL A 696 11.03 52.93 11.71
N ARG A 697 11.94 53.05 12.69
CA ARG A 697 12.93 54.15 12.74
C ARG A 697 14.14 53.86 11.87
N HIS A 698 14.66 52.64 11.98
CA HIS A 698 15.81 52.17 11.22
C HIS A 698 15.65 50.68 10.96
N LEU A 699 15.87 50.22 9.74
CA LEU A 699 15.94 48.81 9.39
C LEU A 699 17.08 48.62 8.39
N GLY A 700 17.98 47.70 8.66
CA GLY A 700 19.07 47.33 7.79
C GLY A 700 19.14 45.82 7.63
N VAL A 701 19.46 45.39 6.42
CA VAL A 701 19.64 43.98 6.08
C VAL A 701 21.01 43.82 5.44
N GLU A 702 21.83 43.00 6.09
CA GLU A 702 23.18 42.65 5.64
C GLU A 702 23.24 41.17 5.27
N PRO A 703 23.57 40.84 4.02
CA PRO A 703 23.67 39.45 3.60
C PRO A 703 25.07 38.90 3.90
N VAL A 704 25.11 37.70 4.50
CA VAL A 704 26.31 36.95 4.85
C VAL A 704 26.40 35.73 3.95
N GLY A 705 27.43 35.68 3.10
CA GLY A 705 27.62 34.55 2.18
C GLY A 705 28.45 34.88 0.94
N TYR A 706 28.41 33.98 -0.03
CA TYR A 706 29.17 34.08 -1.29
C TYR A 706 28.29 34.58 -2.45
N ARG A 707 28.87 35.39 -3.35
CA ARG A 707 28.25 35.84 -4.63
C ARG A 707 26.94 36.62 -4.46
N ILE A 708 26.92 37.59 -3.55
CA ILE A 708 25.77 38.48 -3.34
C ILE A 708 25.98 39.79 -4.12
N SER A 709 24.92 40.29 -4.77
CA SER A 709 24.90 41.64 -5.32
C SER A 709 23.85 42.49 -4.62
N LYS A 710 24.27 43.63 -4.07
CA LYS A 710 23.39 44.62 -3.43
C LYS A 710 23.22 45.83 -4.35
N THR A 711 21.98 46.21 -4.65
CA THR A 711 21.68 47.39 -5.46
C THR A 711 21.78 48.66 -4.62
N ARG A 712 21.81 49.84 -5.29
CA ARG A 712 21.80 51.14 -4.60
C ARG A 712 20.52 51.39 -3.79
N THR A 713 19.43 50.71 -4.13
CA THR A 713 18.13 50.75 -3.43
C THR A 713 18.10 49.86 -2.19
N GLY A 714 19.15 49.06 -1.95
CA GLY A 714 19.23 48.15 -0.81
C GLY A 714 18.74 46.73 -1.10
N ASP A 715 18.27 46.45 -2.32
CA ASP A 715 17.79 45.12 -2.71
C ASP A 715 18.96 44.13 -2.81
N ILE A 716 18.69 42.91 -2.39
CA ILE A 716 19.69 41.84 -2.32
C ILE A 716 19.34 40.78 -3.34
N ALA A 717 20.21 40.58 -4.33
CA ALA A 717 20.06 39.54 -5.31
C ALA A 717 21.10 38.43 -5.10
N ILE A 718 20.61 37.19 -5.09
CA ILE A 718 21.41 35.97 -4.89
C ILE A 718 21.35 35.07 -6.14
N PRO A 719 22.29 34.13 -6.31
CA PRO A 719 22.25 33.18 -7.43
C PRO A 719 20.96 32.35 -7.46
N ALA A 720 20.54 31.91 -8.65
CA ALA A 720 19.28 31.20 -8.86
C ALA A 720 19.10 29.91 -8.04
N ASN A 721 20.21 29.26 -7.68
CA ASN A 721 20.27 28.05 -6.85
C ASN A 721 20.50 28.34 -5.35
N SER A 722 20.25 29.56 -4.90
CA SER A 722 20.48 30.01 -3.51
C SER A 722 19.15 30.31 -2.80
N ARG A 723 19.17 30.23 -1.47
CA ARG A 723 18.01 30.50 -0.61
C ARG A 723 18.41 31.46 0.52
N PHE A 724 17.51 32.35 0.90
CA PHE A 724 17.72 33.22 2.05
C PHE A 724 17.37 32.50 3.35
N PHE A 725 18.16 32.72 4.41
CA PHE A 725 17.77 32.35 5.77
C PHE A 725 18.16 33.47 6.75
N VAL A 726 17.43 33.60 7.85
CA VAL A 726 17.77 34.59 8.88
C VAL A 726 18.90 34.03 9.73
N SER A 727 20.10 34.63 9.65
CA SER A 727 21.25 34.21 10.46
C SER A 727 21.23 34.87 11.84
N LYS A 728 20.86 36.15 11.89
CA LYS A 728 20.84 36.95 13.12
C LYS A 728 19.78 38.05 13.05
N THR A 729 19.09 38.29 14.17
CA THR A 729 18.09 39.35 14.29
C THR A 729 18.37 40.21 15.52
N ASP A 730 18.95 41.40 15.29
CA ASP A 730 19.26 42.40 16.31
C ASP A 730 18.27 43.57 16.19
N LEU A 731 17.03 43.34 16.64
CA LEU A 731 15.95 44.35 16.64
C LEU A 731 15.76 44.95 18.04
N THR A 732 15.87 46.27 18.16
CA THR A 732 15.51 47.03 19.36
C THR A 732 14.08 47.54 19.26
N LEU A 733 13.20 47.07 20.15
CA LEU A 733 11.80 47.50 20.17
C LEU A 733 11.62 48.62 21.19
N VAL A 734 11.05 49.75 20.76
CA VAL A 734 10.78 50.91 21.62
C VAL A 734 9.28 51.14 21.69
N HIS A 735 8.71 51.33 22.87
CA HIS A 735 7.28 51.61 22.99
C HIS A 735 6.97 53.06 22.58
N SER A 736 5.90 53.26 21.81
CA SER A 736 5.36 54.58 21.51
C SER A 736 4.95 55.27 22.81
N VAL A 737 5.39 56.51 23.01
CA VAL A 737 4.88 57.34 24.10
C VAL A 737 3.40 57.59 23.83
N GLN A 738 2.52 57.28 24.80
CA GLN A 738 1.11 57.64 24.70
C GLN A 738 1.03 59.18 24.66
N GLU A 739 0.80 59.75 23.48
CA GLU A 739 0.22 61.10 23.42
C GLU A 739 -1.22 60.99 23.93
N TRP A 740 -1.48 61.67 25.05
CA TRP A 740 -2.79 61.76 25.69
C TRP A 740 -3.77 62.60 24.89
#